data_AF-A0A8S3TWR7-F1
#
_entry.id   AF-A0A8S3TWR7-F1
#
_cell.length_a   1.000
_cell.length_b   1.000
_cell.length_c   1.000
_cell.angle_alpha   90.00
_cell.angle_beta   90.00
_cell.angle_gamma   90.00
#
_symmetry.space_group_name_H-M   'P 1'
#
loop_
_entity.id
_entity.type
_entity.pdbx_description
1 polymer ?
#
loop_
_entity_poly.entity_id
_entity_poly.type
_entity_poly.pdbx_seq_one_letter_code
_entity_poly.pdbx_strand_id
1 'polypeptide(L)'
;MSCPIKCTHKQCYPGNGLCVWGCDSLYCLNDQCDASTSVCTTGCIIGRAGKFCSHYNVAYNGTAKQIPLDVKAHYAIDGKRDTCITFTATEQTSYLQIDVRSISLITAIYITLGDINLLVGNHIIHCSNTSDSWTNGIELFNGQQLNKDLDVFGFCRYVIYVPPIGTENSKIDLCEMEIGGCSNKTYGLNCQTSCSKNCKGPCHLLTGDCLFGCLDGFRGKTCGEACSHGFFGGHCRRNCSKHCVIPPCDHVTGVCNGGCTKGWEGLNCTKECSNGRFGFDCSESCDGCIDNACSRIDGLCVHANRCKPGYEYGRYCNKTCEDWRFGINCNKRCNCFKSPCDKLTGSCSDGCEIGWQTDSCDEECSTGSYGWGCGTFCDGCLNITCDKVDGNCTLGCADGFFGHKCNSKVYQEPAPTNPGPAIGGAISAAIMVIIIAVIAFIIFRRRSPSKHGRYSENGPQSNLYANPEREQHINKGCVSDADDLYVSVRTSRRASISEITTEIYVENNSDDESNVYNNIASVQSVNNYKILVGDLKKVINEKKRNEGFKKEYEILPKGPVHPHNEGSKEENKLKNRFLTTWPYDHSRVVLEGDTKHDYINASYIASYYNEKAYIASQGIHIFLDICSFKRSKKNSVRDFWHMIWQEQVGKIVMVTQLEENRRKKCEQYWPHAVNKSMVIENYRLTLKNETHHTVYVYRLIAVYDNTTQRERNIHHFHFIQWPDHGVPDSINLVNFYRKVVREQHDQCGQHDQNGPMVVHCSAGIGRTGTLIAVDALYEHGKKVGSVDVMEYVQMMKKDRMNMIQTHEQYEVVFEALLELFTVPDTSIPKNNFCGYIEKQENKRLPQNQTMYRQEFQKLQSLKPSYKPAEYRSARSRENIHKNSSKNVYPHDNYRPYLMSFGKTRNDYINAVIVPGYSAESKFLVTQCPLVETVVDFWTMVYDHGSKIVVMLDLANKNAALWIDEKENLECEQFSVVKDKSSLQSELKLSLNHKKNKERQSITVFTATKWTANTDVPSSPEYMLELIQRVIDCWEINKGPITVVCSDGCSKSGLFVALRLALEKMQMDDEVDMFQVVRAIQIRRPEFLPEFDQYEYCYKCIKSLLEEESRDSLYANYK
;
A
#
# COMPACT_ATOMS: atom_id res chain seq x y z
N MET A 1 -67.57 1.31 47.10
CA MET A 1 -67.23 2.66 47.60
C MET A 1 -66.01 2.57 48.51
N SER A 2 -65.19 3.63 48.52
CA SER A 2 -64.19 4.01 49.56
C SER A 2 -63.15 2.99 50.06
N CYS A 3 -61.89 3.29 49.74
CA CYS A 3 -60.65 2.73 50.29
C CYS A 3 -60.39 3.19 51.75
N PRO A 4 -59.77 2.36 52.61
CA PRO A 4 -59.12 2.79 53.85
C PRO A 4 -57.58 2.66 53.81
N ILE A 5 -56.88 3.55 54.52
CA ILE A 5 -55.46 3.43 54.93
C ILE A 5 -55.37 3.92 56.39
N LYS A 6 -54.51 3.30 57.22
CA LYS A 6 -54.14 3.75 58.57
C LYS A 6 -52.61 3.76 58.71
N CYS A 7 -52.06 4.69 59.50
CA CYS A 7 -50.62 4.86 59.77
C CYS A 7 -50.25 4.47 61.22
N THR A 8 -49.00 4.08 61.48
CA THR A 8 -48.52 3.68 62.82
C THR A 8 -47.01 3.93 63.06
N HIS A 9 -46.69 4.89 63.95
CA HIS A 9 -45.60 4.93 64.96
C HIS A 9 -44.97 6.32 65.17
N LYS A 10 -44.40 6.56 66.37
CA LYS A 10 -44.00 7.87 66.90
C LYS A 10 -42.78 7.73 67.82
N GLN A 11 -41.80 8.63 67.73
CA GLN A 11 -40.66 8.74 68.65
C GLN A 11 -40.52 10.19 69.15
N CYS A 12 -40.15 10.38 70.41
CA CYS A 12 -39.75 11.67 70.97
C CYS A 12 -38.39 11.52 71.67
N TYR A 13 -37.51 12.52 71.56
CA TYR A 13 -36.19 12.52 72.22
C TYR A 13 -36.18 13.49 73.43
N PRO A 14 -35.40 13.20 74.50
CA PRO A 14 -35.44 14.00 75.73
C PRO A 14 -34.62 15.29 75.59
N GLY A 15 -35.13 16.39 76.15
CA GLY A 15 -34.36 17.62 76.36
C GLY A 15 -35.04 18.93 75.95
N ASN A 16 -35.84 18.94 74.87
CA ASN A 16 -36.38 20.17 74.26
C ASN A 16 -37.89 20.11 73.92
N GLY A 17 -38.69 19.32 74.63
CA GLY A 17 -40.17 19.47 74.69
C GLY A 17 -40.99 19.24 73.40
N LEU A 18 -40.37 18.91 72.27
CA LEU A 18 -41.04 18.70 70.99
C LEU A 18 -41.34 17.20 70.73
N CYS A 19 -42.62 16.85 70.70
CA CYS A 19 -43.11 15.55 70.22
C CYS A 19 -43.82 15.72 68.86
N VAL A 20 -43.13 15.40 67.77
CA VAL A 20 -43.66 15.49 66.41
C VAL A 20 -44.49 14.23 66.06
N TRP A 21 -45.54 14.38 65.27
CA TRP A 21 -46.24 13.25 64.65
C TRP A 21 -45.49 12.85 63.38
N GLY A 22 -44.99 11.61 63.32
CA GLY A 22 -44.33 11.09 62.13
C GLY A 22 -45.33 10.83 61.01
N CYS A 23 -45.46 11.77 60.08
CA CYS A 23 -45.59 11.41 58.67
C CYS A 23 -44.19 10.94 58.20
N ASP A 24 -44.13 9.96 57.30
CA ASP A 24 -42.85 9.48 56.73
C ASP A 24 -42.18 10.57 55.88
N SER A 25 -41.45 11.47 56.52
CA SER A 25 -40.75 12.61 55.88
C SER A 25 -39.62 12.16 54.94
N LEU A 26 -39.14 10.92 55.14
CA LEU A 26 -38.16 10.16 54.35
C LEU A 26 -38.40 10.11 52.83
N TYR A 27 -39.54 10.60 52.32
CA TYR A 27 -39.86 10.65 50.89
C TYR A 27 -40.04 12.07 50.33
N CYS A 28 -40.05 13.10 51.19
CA CYS A 28 -40.11 14.52 50.81
C CYS A 28 -38.69 15.11 50.72
N LEU A 29 -38.46 16.01 49.76
CA LEU A 29 -37.20 16.72 49.64
C LEU A 29 -37.03 17.67 50.85
N ASN A 30 -35.93 17.53 51.59
CA ASN A 30 -35.63 18.29 52.82
C ASN A 30 -36.64 18.09 53.98
N ASP A 31 -37.32 16.93 54.05
CA ASP A 31 -38.26 16.56 55.12
C ASP A 31 -39.48 17.51 55.31
N GLN A 32 -39.73 18.44 54.39
CA GLN A 32 -40.86 19.38 54.47
C GLN A 32 -42.16 18.77 53.91
N CYS A 33 -43.07 18.38 54.82
CA CYS A 33 -44.41 17.88 54.51
C CYS A 33 -45.47 18.78 55.17
N ASP A 34 -46.53 19.11 54.44
CA ASP A 34 -47.67 19.85 55.01
C ASP A 34 -48.47 18.91 55.94
N ALA A 35 -48.45 19.23 57.24
CA ALA A 35 -49.10 18.44 58.27
C ALA A 35 -50.65 18.39 58.15
N SER A 36 -51.27 19.30 57.40
CA SER A 36 -52.72 19.34 57.18
C SER A 36 -53.18 18.48 56.00
N THR A 37 -52.35 18.35 54.96
CA THR A 37 -52.69 17.63 53.71
C THR A 37 -51.92 16.33 53.51
N SER A 38 -50.84 16.09 54.26
CA SER A 38 -49.91 14.95 54.11
C SER A 38 -49.25 14.86 52.72
N VAL A 39 -49.00 16.02 52.10
CA VAL A 39 -48.31 16.16 50.80
C VAL A 39 -46.99 16.92 50.98
N CYS A 40 -45.94 16.51 50.28
CA CYS A 40 -44.65 17.20 50.29
C CYS A 40 -44.78 18.60 49.65
N THR A 41 -44.42 19.66 50.39
CA THR A 41 -44.55 21.05 49.91
C THR A 41 -43.46 21.43 48.91
N THR A 42 -42.27 20.85 49.06
CA THR A 42 -41.07 21.09 48.25
C THR A 42 -40.77 19.99 47.22
N GLY A 43 -41.68 19.03 47.06
CA GLY A 43 -41.54 17.91 46.12
C GLY A 43 -41.01 16.62 46.75
N CYS A 44 -41.02 15.54 45.96
CA CYS A 44 -40.65 14.19 46.39
C CYS A 44 -39.24 13.79 45.89
N ILE A 45 -38.55 12.89 46.61
CA ILE A 45 -37.19 12.43 46.25
C ILE A 45 -37.22 11.64 44.92
N ILE A 46 -36.17 11.81 44.11
CA ILE A 46 -36.09 11.34 42.71
C ILE A 46 -36.38 9.83 42.57
N GLY A 47 -37.31 9.49 41.65
CA GLY A 47 -37.49 8.11 41.16
C GLY A 47 -38.74 7.36 41.65
N ARG A 48 -39.71 8.01 42.32
CA ARG A 48 -40.99 7.37 42.71
C ARG A 48 -42.21 8.25 42.45
N ALA A 49 -43.34 7.60 42.21
CA ALA A 49 -44.67 8.20 42.14
C ALA A 49 -45.65 7.40 43.01
N GLY A 50 -46.62 8.05 43.64
CA GLY A 50 -47.56 7.41 44.56
C GLY A 50 -48.48 8.39 45.27
N LYS A 51 -49.46 7.87 46.02
CA LYS A 51 -50.65 8.58 46.54
C LYS A 51 -50.38 9.84 47.42
N PHE A 52 -49.14 10.02 47.90
CA PHE A 52 -48.72 11.17 48.72
C PHE A 52 -47.99 12.28 47.93
N CYS A 53 -47.69 12.05 46.64
CA CYS A 53 -47.18 13.06 45.70
C CYS A 53 -48.29 13.34 44.67
N SER A 54 -48.80 14.58 44.58
CA SER A 54 -49.81 14.91 43.57
C SER A 54 -49.20 14.96 42.16
N HIS A 55 -49.99 14.69 41.12
CA HIS A 55 -49.50 14.74 39.73
C HIS A 55 -48.93 16.11 39.31
N TYR A 56 -49.34 17.19 39.99
CA TYR A 56 -48.88 18.55 39.72
C TYR A 56 -47.61 18.95 40.50
N ASN A 57 -47.20 18.15 41.50
CA ASN A 57 -45.94 18.31 42.26
C ASN A 57 -44.96 17.16 42.03
N VAL A 58 -45.11 16.40 40.94
CA VAL A 58 -43.92 15.83 40.28
C VAL A 58 -43.14 17.02 39.74
N ALA A 59 -41.83 17.08 39.98
CA ALA A 59 -40.98 18.16 39.47
C ALA A 59 -40.76 18.05 37.95
N TYR A 60 -41.84 18.21 37.18
CA TYR A 60 -41.80 18.53 35.76
C TYR A 60 -41.64 20.04 35.58
N ASN A 61 -40.53 20.58 36.10
CA ASN A 61 -40.09 21.87 35.64
C ASN A 61 -39.41 21.65 34.28
N GLY A 62 -40.07 22.10 33.20
CA GLY A 62 -39.60 22.06 31.83
C GLY A 62 -38.39 22.95 31.62
N THR A 63 -37.29 22.57 32.26
CA THR A 63 -35.96 23.15 32.11
C THR A 63 -35.29 22.57 30.88
N ALA A 64 -34.45 23.38 30.24
CA ALA A 64 -33.75 22.98 29.02
C ALA A 64 -33.07 21.61 29.20
N LYS A 65 -33.25 20.71 28.24
CA LYS A 65 -32.80 19.31 28.37
C LYS A 65 -31.28 19.25 28.23
N GLN A 66 -30.58 19.54 29.32
CA GLN A 66 -29.13 19.73 29.37
C GLN A 66 -28.41 18.38 29.27
N ILE A 67 -27.75 18.12 28.14
CA ILE A 67 -27.01 16.88 27.90
C ILE A 67 -25.51 17.12 28.14
N PRO A 68 -24.87 16.43 29.10
CA PRO A 68 -23.42 16.50 29.30
C PRO A 68 -22.68 15.56 28.32
N LEU A 69 -21.53 16.02 27.82
CA LEU A 69 -20.74 15.39 26.76
C LEU A 69 -20.07 14.04 27.11
N ASP A 70 -20.18 13.56 28.35
CA ASP A 70 -19.51 12.34 28.84
C ASP A 70 -20.41 11.07 28.79
N VAL A 71 -21.62 11.18 28.25
CA VAL A 71 -22.51 10.03 28.01
C VAL A 71 -22.34 9.52 26.58
N LYS A 72 -21.71 8.34 26.45
CA LYS A 72 -21.79 7.53 25.23
C LYS A 72 -23.25 7.23 24.89
N ALA A 73 -23.80 7.91 23.89
CA ALA A 73 -24.96 7.41 23.16
C ALA A 73 -24.51 6.20 22.33
N HIS A 74 -24.76 4.99 22.83
CA HIS A 74 -24.26 3.75 22.24
C HIS A 74 -25.36 2.68 22.14
N TYR A 75 -25.71 2.37 20.88
CA TYR A 75 -26.28 1.11 20.35
C TYR A 75 -27.72 0.66 20.73
N ALA A 76 -28.52 0.44 19.68
CA ALA A 76 -29.06 -0.88 19.30
C ALA A 76 -29.22 -0.88 17.76
N ILE A 77 -28.68 -1.83 16.99
CA ILE A 77 -29.20 -3.20 16.72
C ILE A 77 -30.60 -3.18 16.08
N ASP A 78 -30.70 -2.58 14.89
CA ASP A 78 -31.36 -3.14 13.69
C ASP A 78 -31.15 -2.18 12.51
N GLY A 79 -31.41 -2.61 11.28
CA GLY A 79 -31.17 -1.84 10.05
C GLY A 79 -32.10 -0.64 9.79
N LYS A 80 -32.45 0.14 10.81
CA LYS A 80 -33.26 1.37 10.72
C LYS A 80 -32.61 2.56 11.42
N ARG A 81 -32.92 3.78 10.96
CA ARG A 81 -32.39 5.05 11.50
C ARG A 81 -33.24 5.56 12.67
N ASP A 82 -33.45 4.73 13.71
CA ASP A 82 -34.52 4.96 14.70
C ASP A 82 -34.01 5.49 16.06
N THR A 83 -33.01 6.39 16.09
CA THR A 83 -32.69 7.21 17.29
C THR A 83 -32.46 8.68 16.97
N CYS A 84 -33.40 9.28 16.25
CA CYS A 84 -33.54 10.73 16.27
C CYS A 84 -34.33 11.14 17.52
N ILE A 85 -33.96 12.27 18.15
CA ILE A 85 -34.76 12.86 19.23
C ILE A 85 -35.94 13.58 18.58
N THR A 86 -37.14 12.99 18.68
CA THR A 86 -38.38 13.63 18.24
C THR A 86 -38.79 14.73 19.20
N PHE A 87 -38.71 15.98 18.77
CA PHE A 87 -39.35 17.12 19.43
C PHE A 87 -40.77 17.25 18.86
N THR A 88 -41.76 17.43 19.74
CA THR A 88 -43.12 17.81 19.35
C THR A 88 -43.33 19.26 19.73
N ALA A 89 -43.65 20.11 18.75
CA ALA A 89 -43.99 21.50 19.00
C ALA A 89 -45.37 21.56 19.69
N THR A 90 -45.36 21.99 20.95
CA THR A 90 -46.54 22.44 21.70
C THR A 90 -46.46 23.95 21.89
N GLU A 91 -47.55 24.61 22.30
CA GLU A 91 -47.63 26.08 22.41
C GLU A 91 -46.66 26.72 23.43
N GLN A 92 -45.86 25.93 24.15
CA GLN A 92 -44.79 26.41 25.03
C GLN A 92 -43.41 26.07 24.43
N THR A 93 -42.63 27.11 24.16
CA THR A 93 -41.37 27.05 23.38
C THR A 93 -40.31 26.13 24.01
N SER A 94 -40.17 24.94 23.43
CA SER A 94 -39.20 23.94 23.83
C SER A 94 -37.90 24.09 23.04
N TYR A 95 -36.76 24.21 23.74
CA TYR A 95 -35.42 24.33 23.14
C TYR A 95 -34.46 23.26 23.70
N LEU A 96 -33.51 22.83 22.87
CA LEU A 96 -32.43 21.93 23.26
C LEU A 96 -31.23 22.77 23.70
N GLN A 97 -30.55 22.36 24.78
CA GLN A 97 -29.36 23.04 25.28
C GLN A 97 -28.26 22.03 25.60
N ILE A 98 -27.07 22.26 25.08
CA ILE A 98 -25.92 21.37 25.22
C ILE A 98 -24.83 22.14 25.97
N ASP A 99 -24.38 21.60 27.10
CA ASP A 99 -23.29 22.17 27.89
C ASP A 99 -21.95 21.64 27.37
N VAL A 100 -21.22 22.49 26.66
CA VAL A 100 -19.96 22.13 25.99
C VAL A 100 -18.74 22.26 26.91
N ARG A 101 -18.93 22.08 28.22
CA ARG A 101 -17.94 22.21 29.31
C ARG A 101 -16.56 21.58 29.06
N SER A 102 -16.45 20.61 28.16
CA SER A 102 -15.21 19.89 27.79
C SER A 102 -14.52 20.40 26.51
N ILE A 103 -15.06 21.40 25.80
CA ILE A 103 -14.54 21.92 24.53
C ILE A 103 -14.32 23.44 24.64
N SER A 104 -13.11 23.92 24.31
CA SER A 104 -12.70 25.32 24.56
C SER A 104 -13.06 26.32 23.45
N LEU A 105 -13.41 25.83 22.25
CA LEU A 105 -13.78 26.60 21.08
C LEU A 105 -14.66 25.70 20.20
N ILE A 106 -15.79 26.20 19.70
CA ILE A 106 -16.64 25.52 18.73
C ILE A 106 -16.18 25.91 17.32
N THR A 107 -15.92 24.94 16.44
CA THR A 107 -15.49 25.20 15.04
C THR A 107 -16.48 24.80 13.96
N ALA A 108 -17.39 23.87 14.23
CA ALA A 108 -18.45 23.43 13.33
C ALA A 108 -19.60 22.85 14.17
N ILE A 109 -20.82 22.95 13.66
CA ILE A 109 -22.02 22.31 14.20
C ILE A 109 -22.70 21.56 13.05
N TYR A 110 -22.83 20.25 13.20
CA TYR A 110 -23.60 19.40 12.28
C TYR A 110 -24.97 19.12 12.90
N ILE A 111 -26.05 19.10 12.11
CA ILE A 111 -27.37 18.68 12.58
C ILE A 111 -28.06 17.91 11.45
N THR A 112 -28.39 16.64 11.69
CA THR A 112 -29.17 15.82 10.76
C THR A 112 -30.63 15.77 11.20
N LEU A 113 -31.56 16.07 10.27
CA LEU A 113 -33.01 16.02 10.52
C LEU A 113 -33.69 14.77 9.89
N GLY A 114 -34.71 14.24 10.57
CA GLY A 114 -35.57 13.15 10.11
C GLY A 114 -36.85 13.64 9.40
N ASP A 115 -37.98 12.95 9.61
CA ASP A 115 -39.26 13.32 8.97
C ASP A 115 -39.80 14.67 9.51
N ILE A 116 -40.26 15.54 8.60
CA ILE A 116 -40.74 16.90 8.91
C ILE A 116 -42.20 17.05 8.44
N ASN A 117 -43.11 17.32 9.38
CA ASN A 117 -44.49 17.70 9.08
C ASN A 117 -44.69 19.20 9.31
N LEU A 118 -44.93 19.95 8.22
CA LEU A 118 -45.52 21.30 8.16
C LEU A 118 -45.15 22.27 9.32
N LEU A 119 -43.87 22.59 9.43
CA LEU A 119 -43.36 23.66 10.28
C LEU A 119 -43.35 25.01 9.55
N VAL A 120 -43.63 26.11 10.25
CA VAL A 120 -43.75 27.46 9.66
C VAL A 120 -42.89 28.45 10.45
N GLY A 121 -41.61 28.52 10.11
CA GLY A 121 -40.67 29.46 10.72
C GLY A 121 -39.22 29.13 10.36
N ASN A 122 -38.30 29.82 11.02
CA ASN A 122 -36.88 29.54 10.93
C ASN A 122 -36.44 28.63 12.08
N HIS A 123 -35.45 27.78 11.83
CA HIS A 123 -34.68 27.11 12.88
C HIS A 123 -33.61 28.09 13.37
N ILE A 124 -33.41 28.17 14.69
CA ILE A 124 -32.48 29.15 15.28
C ILE A 124 -31.46 28.44 16.19
N ILE A 125 -30.20 28.84 16.11
CA ILE A 125 -29.11 28.34 16.95
C ILE A 125 -28.48 29.54 17.68
N HIS A 126 -28.25 29.42 18.98
CA HIS A 126 -27.59 30.45 19.80
C HIS A 126 -26.37 29.90 20.56
N CYS A 127 -25.41 30.79 20.84
CA CYS A 127 -24.33 30.60 21.80
C CYS A 127 -24.63 31.38 23.08
N SER A 128 -24.63 30.74 24.25
CA SER A 128 -24.79 31.42 25.55
C SER A 128 -23.75 31.00 26.58
N ASN A 129 -23.35 31.92 27.45
CA ASN A 129 -22.49 31.64 28.61
C ASN A 129 -23.28 31.40 29.92
N THR A 130 -24.59 31.64 29.91
CA THR A 130 -25.50 31.40 31.04
C THR A 130 -26.49 30.29 30.69
N SER A 131 -26.98 29.57 31.70
CA SER A 131 -27.83 28.40 31.49
C SER A 131 -29.29 28.72 31.17
N ASP A 132 -29.73 29.97 31.31
CA ASP A 132 -31.12 30.24 31.69
C ASP A 132 -31.95 31.04 30.66
N SER A 133 -31.39 31.47 29.52
CA SER A 133 -32.21 32.10 28.46
C SER A 133 -31.69 31.92 27.03
N TRP A 134 -32.60 31.58 26.13
CA TRP A 134 -32.41 31.61 24.68
C TRP A 134 -32.43 33.06 24.14
N THR A 135 -33.04 33.99 24.86
CA THR A 135 -33.20 35.40 24.45
C THR A 135 -31.95 36.27 24.58
N ASN A 136 -30.93 35.83 25.32
CA ASN A 136 -29.68 36.58 25.54
C ASN A 136 -28.45 35.91 24.90
N GLY A 137 -28.64 34.82 24.15
CA GLY A 137 -27.57 34.14 23.43
C GLY A 137 -27.28 34.79 22.08
N ILE A 138 -26.00 34.85 21.68
CA ILE A 138 -25.60 35.34 20.35
C ILE A 138 -26.19 34.39 19.32
N GLU A 139 -27.04 34.90 18.42
CA GLU A 139 -27.59 34.13 17.31
C GLU A 139 -26.47 33.74 16.33
N LEU A 140 -26.36 32.44 16.09
CA LEU A 140 -25.33 31.81 15.25
C LEU A 140 -25.88 31.39 13.88
N PHE A 141 -27.16 31.03 13.84
CA PHE A 141 -27.87 30.66 12.62
C PHE A 141 -29.36 30.90 12.81
N ASN A 142 -30.04 31.35 11.75
CA ASN A 142 -31.47 31.60 11.71
C ASN A 142 -31.97 31.41 10.27
N GLY A 143 -32.61 30.29 9.96
CA GLY A 143 -33.01 29.97 8.59
C GLY A 143 -33.93 28.74 8.42
N GLN A 144 -34.52 28.59 7.24
CA GLN A 144 -35.56 27.58 6.95
C GLN A 144 -35.06 26.21 6.48
N GLN A 145 -33.75 26.04 6.24
CA GLN A 145 -33.16 24.77 5.80
C GLN A 145 -31.91 24.43 6.60
N LEU A 146 -31.81 23.18 7.06
CA LEU A 146 -30.74 22.69 7.93
C LEU A 146 -29.88 21.57 7.33
N ASN A 147 -30.16 21.12 6.11
CA ASN A 147 -29.38 20.10 5.40
C ASN A 147 -28.06 20.65 4.81
N LYS A 148 -27.27 21.37 5.61
CA LYS A 148 -25.95 21.89 5.27
C LYS A 148 -25.05 21.95 6.50
N ASP A 149 -23.76 21.73 6.26
CA ASP A 149 -22.69 21.98 7.22
C ASP A 149 -22.72 23.45 7.67
N LEU A 150 -22.70 23.69 8.98
CA LEU A 150 -22.76 25.01 9.59
C LEU A 150 -21.45 25.30 10.33
N ASP A 151 -20.54 25.95 9.60
CA ASP A 151 -19.27 26.47 10.13
C ASP A 151 -19.55 27.69 11.01
N VAL A 152 -19.67 27.44 12.32
CA VAL A 152 -19.94 28.46 13.33
C VAL A 152 -18.79 28.54 14.31
N PHE A 153 -18.25 29.75 14.50
CA PHE A 153 -17.14 30.02 15.39
C PHE A 153 -17.63 30.75 16.65
N GLY A 154 -17.44 30.17 17.83
CA GLY A 154 -17.96 30.76 19.07
C GLY A 154 -17.28 30.27 20.35
N PHE A 155 -17.17 31.19 21.32
CA PHE A 155 -16.82 30.90 22.71
C PHE A 155 -18.07 30.99 23.58
N CYS A 156 -18.73 29.86 23.80
CA CYS A 156 -19.85 29.78 24.70
C CYS A 156 -19.88 28.47 25.49
N ARG A 157 -20.38 28.51 26.72
CA ARG A 157 -20.58 27.33 27.56
C ARG A 157 -21.77 26.47 27.14
N TYR A 158 -22.78 27.08 26.53
CA TYR A 158 -24.01 26.43 26.11
C TYR A 158 -24.31 26.73 24.64
N VAL A 159 -24.50 25.67 23.85
CA VAL A 159 -25.11 25.76 22.51
C VAL A 159 -26.59 25.47 22.66
N ILE A 160 -27.44 26.35 22.14
CA ILE A 160 -28.90 26.26 22.24
C ILE A 160 -29.48 26.13 20.84
N TYR A 161 -30.32 25.12 20.61
CA TYR A 161 -31.08 24.92 19.37
C TYR A 161 -32.58 25.13 19.64
N VAL A 162 -33.19 26.01 18.86
CA VAL A 162 -34.61 26.34 18.90
C VAL A 162 -35.25 25.88 17.59
N PRO A 163 -36.19 24.92 17.62
CA PRO A 163 -36.90 24.47 16.42
C PRO A 163 -37.89 25.55 15.92
N PRO A 164 -38.33 25.49 14.66
CA PRO A 164 -39.34 26.39 14.14
C PRO A 164 -40.68 26.19 14.85
N ILE A 165 -41.46 27.26 14.95
CA ILE A 165 -42.83 27.20 15.45
C ILE A 165 -43.71 26.51 14.38
N GLY A 166 -44.66 25.69 14.81
CA GLY A 166 -45.61 24.98 13.95
C GLY A 166 -46.97 24.87 14.62
N THR A 167 -47.97 24.41 13.87
CA THR A 167 -49.29 24.08 14.44
C THR A 167 -49.17 22.94 15.45
N GLU A 168 -50.07 22.87 16.43
CA GLU A 168 -50.04 21.86 17.49
C GLU A 168 -49.79 20.44 16.96
N ASN A 169 -48.88 19.71 17.60
CA ASN A 169 -48.45 18.34 17.25
C ASN A 169 -47.49 18.21 16.05
N SER A 170 -46.94 19.29 15.52
CA SER A 170 -45.84 19.22 14.54
C SER A 170 -44.61 18.55 15.15
N LYS A 171 -43.95 17.65 14.41
CA LYS A 171 -42.79 16.86 14.89
C LYS A 171 -41.54 17.14 14.07
N ILE A 172 -40.39 17.12 14.76
CA ILE A 172 -39.06 17.21 14.16
C ILE A 172 -38.08 16.26 14.85
N ASP A 173 -37.42 15.44 14.05
CA ASP A 173 -36.48 14.43 14.48
C ASP A 173 -35.04 14.95 14.34
N LEU A 174 -34.26 15.00 15.44
CA LEU A 174 -32.85 15.43 15.43
C LEU A 174 -31.91 14.24 15.71
N CYS A 175 -31.10 13.87 14.73
CA CYS A 175 -30.47 12.55 14.68
C CYS A 175 -28.98 12.49 15.05
N GLU A 176 -28.21 13.57 14.83
CA GLU A 176 -26.76 13.60 15.06
C GLU A 176 -26.25 15.06 15.19
N MET A 177 -25.26 15.30 16.05
CA MET A 177 -24.59 16.60 16.21
C MET A 177 -23.15 16.48 16.74
N GLU A 178 -22.16 16.97 15.99
CA GLU A 178 -20.74 16.99 16.36
C GLU A 178 -20.22 18.42 16.65
N ILE A 179 -19.18 18.54 17.48
CA ILE A 179 -18.53 19.80 17.92
C ILE A 179 -17.01 19.54 18.10
N GLY A 180 -16.14 20.39 17.54
CA GLY A 180 -14.67 20.24 17.59
C GLY A 180 -13.89 21.51 18.00
N GLY A 181 -12.61 21.37 18.40
CA GLY A 181 -11.76 22.47 18.91
C GLY A 181 -10.22 22.23 18.93
N CYS A 182 -9.49 23.24 19.42
CA CYS A 182 -8.04 23.51 19.29
C CYS A 182 -7.52 23.85 17.87
N SER A 183 -6.51 24.72 17.79
CA SER A 183 -5.99 25.25 16.51
C SER A 183 -4.85 24.41 15.93
N ASN A 184 -4.67 24.41 14.61
CA ASN A 184 -3.60 23.67 13.89
C ASN A 184 -2.15 23.97 14.32
N LYS A 185 -1.93 24.93 15.24
CA LYS A 185 -0.60 25.33 15.74
C LYS A 185 -0.46 25.19 17.25
N THR A 186 -1.45 24.65 17.95
CA THR A 186 -1.40 24.47 19.41
C THR A 186 -1.94 23.12 19.87
N TYR A 187 -1.39 22.62 20.97
CA TYR A 187 -1.70 21.31 21.57
C TYR A 187 -1.68 21.39 23.10
N GLY A 188 -2.03 20.28 23.75
CA GLY A 188 -2.10 20.16 25.20
C GLY A 188 -3.40 20.72 25.78
N LEU A 189 -3.59 20.56 27.10
CA LEU A 189 -4.74 21.11 27.81
C LEU A 189 -4.86 22.62 27.54
N ASN A 190 -6.07 23.06 27.17
CA ASN A 190 -6.40 24.45 26.82
C ASN A 190 -5.70 25.02 25.56
N CYS A 191 -5.08 24.17 24.72
CA CYS A 191 -4.38 24.59 23.49
C CYS A 191 -3.30 25.68 23.75
N GLN A 192 -2.68 25.69 24.93
CA GLN A 192 -1.71 26.73 25.32
C GLN A 192 -0.28 26.44 24.85
N THR A 193 0.05 25.17 24.58
CA THR A 193 1.39 24.79 24.12
C THR A 193 1.45 24.91 22.60
N SER A 194 2.39 25.69 22.06
CA SER A 194 2.55 25.82 20.61
C SER A 194 3.22 24.59 20.02
N CYS A 195 2.66 24.06 18.92
CA CYS A 195 3.35 23.08 18.07
C CYS A 195 4.73 23.62 17.65
N SER A 196 5.71 22.73 17.48
CA SER A 196 7.00 23.14 16.94
C SER A 196 6.83 23.80 15.58
N LYS A 197 7.47 24.96 15.39
CA LYS A 197 7.53 25.67 14.10
C LYS A 197 8.20 24.82 13.01
N ASN A 198 8.91 23.77 13.41
CA ASN A 198 9.62 22.85 12.52
C ASN A 198 8.82 21.59 12.17
N CYS A 199 7.52 21.51 12.50
CA CYS A 199 6.64 20.47 11.95
C CYS A 199 6.30 20.74 10.47
N LYS A 200 6.24 19.69 9.64
CA LYS A 200 5.73 19.75 8.24
C LYS A 200 4.19 19.85 8.12
N GLY A 201 3.49 20.06 9.23
CA GLY A 201 2.03 20.12 9.34
C GLY A 201 1.60 20.31 10.80
N PRO A 202 0.31 20.15 11.14
CA PRO A 202 -0.16 20.23 12.53
C PRO A 202 0.50 19.15 13.40
N CYS A 203 0.68 19.47 14.68
CA CYS A 203 1.15 18.50 15.67
C CYS A 203 -0.02 17.80 16.37
N HIS A 204 0.26 16.65 16.99
CA HIS A 204 -0.74 15.85 17.66
C HIS A 204 -1.29 16.58 18.89
N LEU A 205 -2.62 16.75 18.92
CA LEU A 205 -3.35 17.63 19.83
C LEU A 205 -3.11 17.37 21.33
N LEU A 206 -2.66 16.16 21.70
CA LEU A 206 -2.35 15.77 23.08
C LEU A 206 -0.85 15.69 23.41
N THR A 207 0.02 15.42 22.43
CA THR A 207 1.44 15.07 22.69
C THR A 207 2.45 16.02 22.06
N GLY A 208 2.03 16.86 21.10
CA GLY A 208 2.93 17.77 20.38
C GLY A 208 3.77 17.12 19.29
N ASP A 209 3.58 15.82 19.04
CA ASP A 209 4.32 15.10 18.00
C ASP A 209 3.93 15.61 16.61
N CYS A 210 4.91 15.93 15.76
CA CYS A 210 4.65 16.44 14.41
C CYS A 210 4.10 15.30 13.53
N LEU A 211 2.79 15.29 13.26
CA LEU A 211 2.08 14.21 12.57
C LEU A 211 2.61 13.91 11.16
N PHE A 212 3.23 14.90 10.53
CA PHE A 212 3.79 14.84 9.18
C PHE A 212 5.32 14.91 9.16
N GLY A 213 5.98 14.71 10.30
CA GLY A 213 7.43 14.77 10.45
C GLY A 213 8.01 16.19 10.47
N CYS A 214 9.34 16.27 10.38
CA CYS A 214 10.10 17.51 10.56
C CYS A 214 10.44 18.22 9.25
N LEU A 215 10.50 19.56 9.30
CA LEU A 215 11.25 20.36 8.34
C LEU A 215 12.71 19.91 8.29
N ASP A 216 13.33 20.13 7.13
CA ASP A 216 14.69 19.69 6.87
C ASP A 216 15.69 20.38 7.82
N GLY A 217 16.68 19.64 8.29
CA GLY A 217 17.61 20.10 9.31
C GLY A 217 17.16 19.93 10.77
N PHE A 218 15.99 19.33 11.01
CA PHE A 218 15.45 19.03 12.34
C PHE A 218 15.05 17.56 12.53
N ARG A 219 15.04 17.10 13.80
CA ARG A 219 14.74 15.73 14.22
C ARG A 219 14.03 15.67 15.58
N GLY A 220 13.68 14.44 16.00
CA GLY A 220 12.88 14.16 17.19
C GLY A 220 11.38 14.16 16.89
N LYS A 221 10.57 13.54 17.76
CA LYS A 221 9.12 13.37 17.49
C LYS A 221 8.34 14.70 17.43
N THR A 222 8.78 15.67 18.22
CA THR A 222 8.26 17.05 18.25
C THR A 222 9.08 18.03 17.38
N CYS A 223 10.09 17.54 16.64
CA CYS A 223 10.97 18.36 15.79
C CYS A 223 11.63 19.56 16.53
N GLY A 224 12.02 19.34 17.80
CA GLY A 224 12.68 20.33 18.64
C GLY A 224 14.21 20.33 18.56
N GLU A 225 14.83 19.28 18.01
CA GLU A 225 16.29 19.17 17.86
C GLU A 225 16.74 19.53 16.44
N ALA A 226 17.82 20.30 16.32
CA ALA A 226 18.56 20.41 15.05
C ALA A 226 19.34 19.12 14.75
N CYS A 227 19.80 18.95 13.52
CA CYS A 227 20.72 17.84 13.19
C CYS A 227 22.04 17.94 13.95
N SER A 228 22.58 16.79 14.37
CA SER A 228 23.90 16.71 14.99
C SER A 228 25.00 17.16 14.00
N HIS A 229 26.10 17.67 14.56
CA HIS A 229 27.29 18.07 13.79
C HIS A 229 27.68 17.01 12.75
N GLY A 230 27.84 17.44 11.49
CA GLY A 230 28.16 16.56 10.37
C GLY A 230 26.95 16.01 9.60
N PHE A 231 25.71 16.33 10.00
CA PHE A 231 24.50 15.87 9.32
C PHE A 231 23.55 17.01 8.95
N PHE A 232 22.86 16.90 7.81
CA PHE A 232 21.91 17.89 7.32
C PHE A 232 20.68 17.31 6.59
N GLY A 233 19.72 18.17 6.28
CA GLY A 233 18.54 17.86 5.46
C GLY A 233 17.46 17.04 6.17
N GLY A 234 16.47 16.54 5.41
CA GLY A 234 15.34 15.77 5.92
C GLY A 234 15.73 14.58 6.81
N HIS A 235 15.24 14.58 8.06
CA HIS A 235 15.57 13.60 9.10
C HIS A 235 17.07 13.42 9.39
N CYS A 236 17.92 14.41 9.05
CA CYS A 236 19.37 14.38 9.30
C CYS A 236 20.10 13.19 8.65
N ARG A 237 19.64 12.74 7.49
CA ARG A 237 20.16 11.54 6.80
C ARG A 237 21.29 11.81 5.82
N ARG A 238 21.64 13.08 5.55
CA ARG A 238 22.73 13.46 4.63
C ARG A 238 23.94 13.89 5.43
N ASN A 239 25.13 13.48 5.02
CA ASN A 239 26.38 13.85 5.69
C ASN A 239 26.95 15.13 5.06
N CYS A 240 27.44 16.06 5.89
CA CYS A 240 28.24 17.20 5.44
C CYS A 240 29.45 16.71 4.62
N SER A 241 29.89 17.51 3.65
CA SER A 241 31.15 17.21 2.96
C SER A 241 32.32 17.24 3.94
N LYS A 242 33.22 16.27 3.81
CA LYS A 242 34.52 16.24 4.52
C LYS A 242 35.47 17.36 4.06
N HIS A 243 35.09 18.10 3.03
CA HIS A 243 35.88 19.18 2.41
C HIS A 243 35.42 20.60 2.80
N CYS A 244 34.51 20.75 3.77
CA CYS A 244 34.29 22.06 4.40
C CYS A 244 35.53 22.46 5.22
N VAL A 245 36.00 23.71 5.13
CA VAL A 245 37.13 24.23 5.95
C VAL A 245 36.79 24.23 7.44
N ILE A 246 35.55 24.57 7.78
CA ILE A 246 35.03 24.59 9.16
C ILE A 246 33.82 23.66 9.23
N PRO A 247 33.94 22.45 9.80
CA PRO A 247 32.79 21.66 10.24
C PRO A 247 32.14 22.33 11.46
N PRO A 248 30.80 22.38 11.58
CA PRO A 248 29.80 21.72 10.74
C PRO A 248 29.38 22.55 9.51
N CYS A 249 28.90 21.86 8.47
CA CYS A 249 28.09 22.50 7.44
C CYS A 249 26.72 22.92 7.99
N ASP A 250 26.03 23.83 7.29
CA ASP A 250 24.68 24.26 7.64
C ASP A 250 23.72 23.07 7.73
N HIS A 251 23.06 22.92 8.89
CA HIS A 251 22.28 21.73 9.21
C HIS A 251 20.99 21.59 8.38
N VAL A 252 20.52 22.65 7.72
CA VAL A 252 19.34 22.61 6.85
C VAL A 252 19.76 22.32 5.40
N THR A 253 20.72 23.07 4.89
CA THR A 253 21.06 23.18 3.46
C THR A 253 22.28 22.37 3.03
N GLY A 254 23.19 22.06 3.97
CA GLY A 254 24.46 21.38 3.69
C GLY A 254 25.61 22.29 3.28
N VAL A 255 25.42 23.61 3.32
CA VAL A 255 26.39 24.61 2.86
C VAL A 255 27.59 24.69 3.81
N CYS A 256 28.80 24.69 3.26
CA CYS A 256 30.04 24.85 4.02
C CYS A 256 30.29 26.34 4.29
N ASN A 257 29.73 26.88 5.38
CA ASN A 257 29.79 28.31 5.72
C ASN A 257 31.22 28.88 5.90
N GLY A 258 32.24 28.02 6.09
CA GLY A 258 33.66 28.39 6.14
C GLY A 258 34.42 28.28 4.81
N GLY A 259 33.75 27.99 3.70
CA GLY A 259 34.39 27.71 2.41
C GLY A 259 34.91 26.28 2.28
N CYS A 260 35.59 26.00 1.16
CA CYS A 260 36.08 24.69 0.75
C CYS A 260 37.59 24.50 0.92
N THR A 261 37.98 23.33 1.45
CA THR A 261 39.38 22.92 1.54
C THR A 261 40.03 22.85 0.16
N LYS A 262 41.35 23.07 0.11
CA LYS A 262 42.13 23.13 -1.14
C LYS A 262 41.77 22.03 -2.15
N GLY A 263 41.53 22.41 -3.40
CA GLY A 263 41.15 21.50 -4.48
C GLY A 263 39.64 21.33 -4.70
N TRP A 264 38.79 21.96 -3.88
CA TRP A 264 37.33 21.83 -3.93
C TRP A 264 36.64 23.19 -4.03
N GLU A 265 35.51 23.24 -4.75
CA GLU A 265 34.67 24.42 -4.98
C GLU A 265 33.16 24.09 -4.83
N GLY A 266 32.36 25.16 -4.79
CA GLY A 266 30.91 25.11 -4.74
C GLY A 266 30.34 25.05 -3.32
N LEU A 267 29.08 25.48 -3.15
CA LEU A 267 28.47 25.77 -1.84
C LEU A 267 28.56 24.63 -0.81
N ASN A 268 28.59 23.37 -1.26
CA ASN A 268 28.65 22.19 -0.39
C ASN A 268 30.00 21.44 -0.49
N CYS A 269 31.03 22.01 -1.15
CA CYS A 269 32.37 21.44 -1.32
C CYS A 269 32.36 19.98 -1.79
N THR A 270 31.64 19.73 -2.89
CA THR A 270 31.47 18.39 -3.52
C THR A 270 31.98 18.34 -4.96
N LYS A 271 32.42 19.47 -5.51
CA LYS A 271 33.02 19.57 -6.84
C LYS A 271 34.52 19.88 -6.70
N GLU A 272 35.35 19.24 -7.51
CA GLU A 272 36.77 19.59 -7.61
C GLU A 272 36.97 20.92 -8.36
N CYS A 273 38.12 21.57 -8.16
CA CYS A 273 38.46 22.80 -8.90
C CYS A 273 38.33 22.63 -10.40
N SER A 274 37.69 23.61 -11.03
CA SER A 274 37.68 23.72 -12.50
C SER A 274 39.11 23.90 -13.04
N ASN A 275 39.40 23.38 -14.24
CA ASN A 275 40.74 23.47 -14.84
C ASN A 275 41.24 24.93 -14.91
N GLY A 276 42.51 25.13 -14.56
CA GLY A 276 43.12 26.47 -14.47
C GLY A 276 43.01 27.15 -13.10
N ARG A 277 42.41 26.51 -12.09
CA ARG A 277 42.24 27.04 -10.73
C ARG A 277 42.72 26.09 -9.64
N PHE A 278 43.14 26.66 -8.52
CA PHE A 278 43.63 25.91 -7.35
C PHE A 278 43.42 26.66 -6.02
N GLY A 279 43.84 26.05 -4.92
CA GLY A 279 43.80 26.65 -3.59
C GLY A 279 42.46 26.46 -2.90
N PHE A 280 42.24 27.18 -1.80
CA PHE A 280 40.96 27.19 -1.08
C PHE A 280 39.87 27.83 -1.94
N ASP A 281 38.68 27.22 -1.99
CA ASP A 281 37.57 27.60 -2.87
C ASP A 281 37.94 27.79 -4.36
N CYS A 282 39.07 27.22 -4.80
CA CYS A 282 39.60 27.37 -6.16
C CYS A 282 39.77 28.85 -6.59
N SER A 283 40.18 29.67 -5.62
CA SER A 283 40.30 31.13 -5.73
C SER A 283 41.58 31.60 -6.44
N GLU A 284 42.61 30.75 -6.52
CA GLU A 284 43.89 31.06 -7.17
C GLU A 284 43.92 30.55 -8.62
N SER A 285 44.58 31.26 -9.53
CA SER A 285 44.62 30.96 -10.98
C SER A 285 46.00 30.53 -11.47
N CYS A 286 46.03 29.65 -12.49
CA CYS A 286 47.26 29.04 -13.01
C CYS A 286 47.79 29.71 -14.28
N ASP A 287 47.62 31.01 -14.40
CA ASP A 287 47.79 31.76 -15.66
C ASP A 287 49.21 31.70 -16.23
N GLY A 288 50.24 31.54 -15.39
CA GLY A 288 51.63 31.38 -15.82
C GLY A 288 52.04 29.97 -16.26
N CYS A 289 51.26 28.94 -15.93
CA CYS A 289 51.51 27.56 -16.37
C CYS A 289 51.15 27.39 -17.86
N ILE A 290 51.90 26.57 -18.59
CA ILE A 290 51.54 26.15 -19.96
C ILE A 290 50.13 25.51 -19.94
N ASP A 291 49.30 25.89 -20.92
CA ASP A 291 47.89 25.49 -21.07
C ASP A 291 47.00 25.75 -19.84
N ASN A 292 47.43 26.63 -18.92
CA ASN A 292 46.84 26.82 -17.59
C ASN A 292 46.79 25.52 -16.75
N ALA A 293 47.63 24.52 -17.06
CA ALA A 293 47.57 23.20 -16.45
C ALA A 293 48.40 23.11 -15.15
N CYS A 294 47.71 22.92 -14.04
CA CYS A 294 48.28 22.90 -12.69
C CYS A 294 47.56 21.91 -11.76
N SER A 295 48.22 21.56 -10.65
CA SER A 295 47.60 20.86 -9.52
C SER A 295 46.51 21.72 -8.87
N ARG A 296 45.30 21.17 -8.79
CA ARG A 296 44.12 21.80 -8.19
C ARG A 296 44.27 22.11 -6.69
N ILE A 297 45.22 21.47 -6.00
CA ILE A 297 45.40 21.61 -4.55
C ILE A 297 46.37 22.75 -4.22
N ASP A 298 47.52 22.82 -4.91
CA ASP A 298 48.66 23.66 -4.54
C ASP A 298 49.25 24.48 -5.70
N GLY A 299 48.65 24.45 -6.90
CA GLY A 299 49.02 25.30 -8.04
C GLY A 299 50.30 24.87 -8.76
N LEU A 300 50.88 23.73 -8.40
CA LEU A 300 52.09 23.20 -9.04
C LEU A 300 51.82 22.95 -10.53
N CYS A 301 52.56 23.59 -11.45
CA CYS A 301 52.34 23.41 -12.88
C CYS A 301 52.63 21.96 -13.28
N VAL A 302 51.74 21.35 -14.09
CA VAL A 302 51.88 19.93 -14.53
C VAL A 302 53.19 19.73 -15.31
N HIS A 303 53.53 20.70 -16.15
CA HIS A 303 54.83 20.80 -16.79
C HIS A 303 55.82 21.55 -15.90
N ALA A 304 56.35 20.84 -14.89
CA ALA A 304 57.36 21.41 -14.00
C ALA A 304 58.51 22.07 -14.79
N ASN A 305 58.91 23.26 -14.36
CA ASN A 305 60.02 24.04 -14.94
C ASN A 305 59.81 24.56 -16.38
N ARG A 306 58.56 24.67 -16.86
CA ARG A 306 58.23 25.37 -18.13
C ARG A 306 57.06 26.34 -17.94
N CYS A 307 57.39 27.61 -17.80
CA CYS A 307 56.42 28.71 -17.70
C CYS A 307 56.12 29.30 -19.09
N LYS A 308 54.98 29.97 -19.22
CA LYS A 308 54.68 30.79 -20.41
C LYS A 308 55.73 31.91 -20.57
N PRO A 309 55.98 32.41 -21.81
CA PRO A 309 56.82 33.59 -21.99
C PRO A 309 56.22 34.79 -21.25
N GLY A 310 57.07 35.64 -20.68
CA GLY A 310 56.66 36.71 -19.76
C GLY A 310 56.64 36.33 -18.27
N TYR A 311 56.95 35.08 -17.93
CA TYR A 311 57.11 34.60 -16.55
C TYR A 311 58.51 34.04 -16.28
N GLU A 312 59.00 34.24 -15.06
CA GLU A 312 60.27 33.69 -14.57
C GLU A 312 60.21 32.16 -14.44
N TYR A 313 61.37 31.52 -14.57
CA TYR A 313 61.52 30.08 -14.35
C TYR A 313 61.14 29.67 -12.91
N GLY A 314 60.15 28.79 -12.76
CA GLY A 314 59.74 28.27 -11.46
C GLY A 314 58.75 27.11 -11.56
N ARG A 315 58.48 26.46 -10.41
CA ARG A 315 57.52 25.33 -10.35
C ARG A 315 56.04 25.75 -10.35
N TYR A 316 55.79 27.03 -10.04
CA TYR A 316 54.46 27.64 -9.92
C TYR A 316 54.22 28.79 -10.91
N CYS A 317 55.24 29.19 -11.67
CA CYS A 317 55.16 30.23 -12.71
C CYS A 317 54.43 31.53 -12.28
N ASN A 318 54.59 31.96 -11.03
CA ASN A 318 53.80 33.03 -10.41
C ASN A 318 54.47 34.41 -10.42
N LYS A 319 55.70 34.51 -10.95
CA LYS A 319 56.42 35.77 -11.12
C LYS A 319 56.47 36.15 -12.59
N THR A 320 56.05 37.36 -12.92
CA THR A 320 56.28 37.95 -14.25
C THR A 320 57.72 38.42 -14.37
N CYS A 321 58.22 38.59 -15.60
CA CYS A 321 59.56 39.11 -15.84
C CYS A 321 59.82 40.43 -15.13
N GLU A 322 61.06 40.64 -14.67
CA GLU A 322 61.55 41.98 -14.33
C GLU A 322 61.38 42.93 -15.53
N ASP A 323 61.23 44.21 -15.23
CA ASP A 323 61.15 45.23 -16.27
C ASP A 323 62.40 45.19 -17.17
N TRP A 324 62.22 45.53 -18.45
CA TRP A 324 63.24 45.45 -19.51
C TRP A 324 63.62 44.01 -19.93
N ARG A 325 62.93 42.98 -19.44
CA ARG A 325 63.10 41.57 -19.85
C ARG A 325 61.82 40.97 -20.40
N PHE A 326 61.96 40.05 -21.36
CA PHE A 326 60.83 39.42 -22.01
C PHE A 326 61.10 37.99 -22.49
N GLY A 327 60.05 37.31 -22.97
CA GLY A 327 60.13 35.99 -23.59
C GLY A 327 60.21 34.84 -22.58
N ILE A 328 60.60 33.65 -23.06
CA ILE A 328 60.64 32.42 -22.25
C ILE A 328 61.74 32.55 -21.18
N ASN A 329 61.35 32.30 -19.92
CA ASN A 329 62.21 32.48 -18.73
C ASN A 329 62.81 33.89 -18.58
N CYS A 330 62.27 34.92 -19.25
CA CYS A 330 62.77 36.30 -19.20
C CYS A 330 64.23 36.46 -19.69
N ASN A 331 64.67 35.53 -20.56
CA ASN A 331 66.06 35.45 -21.02
C ASN A 331 66.43 36.53 -22.05
N LYS A 332 65.46 37.18 -22.71
CA LYS A 332 65.72 38.30 -23.61
C LYS A 332 65.64 39.63 -22.86
N ARG A 333 66.45 40.60 -23.28
CA ARG A 333 66.46 41.98 -22.79
C ARG A 333 66.09 42.91 -23.93
N CYS A 334 65.21 43.87 -23.68
CA CYS A 334 64.87 44.93 -24.61
C CYS A 334 65.59 46.24 -24.23
N ASN A 335 65.95 47.06 -25.21
CA ASN A 335 66.53 48.39 -25.00
C ASN A 335 65.54 49.47 -25.50
N CYS A 336 64.35 49.51 -24.89
CA CYS A 336 63.36 50.55 -25.16
C CYS A 336 63.78 51.89 -24.52
N PHE A 337 63.32 53.01 -25.06
CA PHE A 337 63.77 54.33 -24.61
C PHE A 337 63.30 54.80 -23.23
N LYS A 338 62.02 54.60 -22.89
CA LYS A 338 61.38 55.26 -21.73
C LYS A 338 60.52 54.36 -20.86
N SER A 339 59.85 53.39 -21.48
CA SER A 339 58.96 52.45 -20.81
C SER A 339 59.50 51.03 -20.96
N PRO A 340 59.38 50.16 -19.94
CA PRO A 340 59.70 48.74 -20.07
C PRO A 340 58.93 48.11 -21.24
N CYS A 341 59.56 47.17 -21.96
CA CYS A 341 58.86 46.40 -22.98
C CYS A 341 57.72 45.56 -22.42
N ASP A 342 56.78 45.20 -23.30
CA ASP A 342 55.83 44.13 -23.02
C ASP A 342 56.56 42.82 -22.68
N LYS A 343 56.19 42.21 -21.55
CA LYS A 343 56.92 41.07 -20.96
C LYS A 343 56.78 39.79 -21.78
N LEU A 344 55.71 39.66 -22.56
CA LEU A 344 55.45 38.50 -23.42
C LEU A 344 56.22 38.59 -24.74
N THR A 345 56.12 39.73 -25.42
CA THR A 345 56.55 39.94 -26.82
C THR A 345 57.85 40.71 -26.96
N GLY A 346 58.24 41.50 -25.95
CA GLY A 346 59.38 42.42 -26.00
C GLY A 346 59.08 43.77 -26.63
N SER A 347 57.85 44.01 -27.12
CA SER A 347 57.55 45.22 -27.88
C SER A 347 57.71 46.51 -27.06
N CYS A 348 58.37 47.50 -27.67
CA CYS A 348 58.65 48.81 -27.10
C CYS A 348 57.68 49.89 -27.63
N SER A 349 56.71 50.33 -26.82
CA SER A 349 55.71 51.34 -27.22
C SER A 349 56.29 52.70 -27.62
N ASP A 350 57.45 53.06 -27.07
CA ASP A 350 58.12 54.35 -27.30
C ASP A 350 59.31 54.25 -28.28
N GLY A 351 59.53 53.09 -28.90
CA GLY A 351 60.67 52.81 -29.76
C GLY A 351 61.98 52.49 -29.02
N CYS A 352 63.03 52.21 -29.81
CA CYS A 352 64.34 51.75 -29.33
C CYS A 352 65.29 52.90 -28.95
N GLU A 353 66.18 52.63 -28.00
CA GLU A 353 67.36 53.47 -27.75
C GLU A 353 68.30 53.54 -28.98
N ILE A 354 69.18 54.54 -28.96
CA ILE A 354 70.20 54.75 -30.00
C ILE A 354 71.06 53.50 -30.20
N GLY A 355 71.25 53.10 -31.46
CA GLY A 355 72.02 51.91 -31.81
C GLY A 355 71.24 50.59 -31.84
N TRP A 356 69.92 50.59 -31.56
CA TRP A 356 69.07 49.39 -31.55
C TRP A 356 67.91 49.47 -32.56
N GLN A 357 67.53 48.31 -33.12
CA GLN A 357 66.48 48.08 -34.12
C GLN A 357 65.53 46.93 -33.71
N THR A 358 64.51 46.68 -34.55
CA THR A 358 63.36 45.75 -34.36
C THR A 358 62.33 46.21 -33.34
N ASP A 359 61.09 45.70 -33.43
CA ASP A 359 59.98 46.05 -32.54
C ASP A 359 60.29 45.77 -31.05
N SER A 360 61.22 44.86 -30.77
CA SER A 360 61.65 44.45 -29.43
C SER A 360 62.99 45.02 -28.96
N CYS A 361 63.69 45.76 -29.81
CA CYS A 361 64.93 46.47 -29.48
C CYS A 361 66.03 45.57 -28.85
N ASP A 362 66.07 44.29 -29.25
CA ASP A 362 67.06 43.28 -28.82
C ASP A 362 68.16 43.03 -29.87
N GLU A 363 68.14 43.74 -31.00
CA GLU A 363 69.19 43.74 -32.03
C GLU A 363 69.82 45.12 -32.22
N GLU A 364 71.14 45.17 -32.44
CA GLU A 364 71.87 46.39 -32.79
C GLU A 364 71.61 46.82 -34.24
N CYS A 365 71.82 48.10 -34.58
CA CYS A 365 71.73 48.60 -35.95
C CYS A 365 72.51 47.77 -36.96
N SER A 366 71.88 47.53 -38.10
CA SER A 366 72.49 46.92 -39.28
C SER A 366 73.63 47.78 -39.83
N THR A 367 74.67 47.17 -40.40
CA THR A 367 75.79 47.90 -41.02
C THR A 367 75.28 48.86 -42.09
N GLY A 368 75.66 50.14 -42.00
CA GLY A 368 75.15 51.21 -42.87
C GLY A 368 74.07 52.08 -42.23
N SER A 369 73.58 51.76 -41.02
CA SER A 369 72.64 52.60 -40.29
C SER A 369 73.05 52.86 -38.83
N TYR A 370 72.61 54.00 -38.29
CA TYR A 370 72.96 54.47 -36.95
C TYR A 370 71.87 55.36 -36.33
N GLY A 371 72.02 55.60 -35.02
CA GLY A 371 71.18 56.51 -34.24
C GLY A 371 69.86 55.88 -33.80
N TRP A 372 68.86 56.73 -33.63
CA TRP A 372 67.54 56.36 -33.10
C TRP A 372 66.76 55.44 -34.03
N GLY A 373 66.38 54.26 -33.55
CA GLY A 373 65.70 53.23 -34.35
C GLY A 373 66.44 52.89 -35.65
N CYS A 374 67.74 53.19 -35.72
CA CYS A 374 68.59 53.05 -36.90
C CYS A 374 68.06 53.79 -38.15
N GLY A 375 67.29 54.87 -37.97
CA GLY A 375 66.68 55.62 -39.07
C GLY A 375 67.62 56.55 -39.86
N THR A 376 68.90 56.61 -39.51
CA THR A 376 69.91 57.45 -40.18
C THR A 376 70.96 56.56 -40.85
N PHE A 377 71.43 56.92 -42.05
CA PHE A 377 72.36 56.09 -42.83
C PHE A 377 73.80 56.66 -42.86
N CYS A 378 74.78 55.76 -42.89
CA CYS A 378 76.22 56.08 -42.97
C CYS A 378 76.59 56.58 -44.39
N ASP A 379 76.30 57.83 -44.74
CA ASP A 379 76.70 58.42 -46.03
C ASP A 379 78.16 58.93 -46.00
N GLY A 380 78.88 58.80 -47.12
CA GLY A 380 80.28 59.22 -47.26
C GLY A 380 81.33 58.36 -46.53
N CYS A 381 80.95 57.40 -45.68
CA CYS A 381 81.88 56.49 -44.99
C CYS A 381 82.45 55.41 -45.93
N LEU A 382 83.72 55.03 -45.73
CA LEU A 382 84.33 53.92 -46.47
C LEU A 382 83.60 52.60 -46.14
N ASN A 383 83.22 51.84 -47.18
CA ASN A 383 82.38 50.63 -47.08
C ASN A 383 81.12 50.81 -46.23
N ILE A 384 80.48 51.99 -46.26
CA ILE A 384 79.28 52.36 -45.49
C ILE A 384 79.34 52.02 -43.98
N THR A 385 80.54 51.87 -43.43
CA THR A 385 80.73 51.42 -42.05
C THR A 385 80.92 52.62 -41.14
N CYS A 386 79.94 52.87 -40.28
CA CYS A 386 80.00 53.89 -39.24
C CYS A 386 79.58 53.34 -37.88
N ASP A 387 79.94 54.06 -36.81
CA ASP A 387 79.51 53.77 -35.46
C ASP A 387 77.98 53.80 -35.36
N LYS A 388 77.39 52.76 -34.76
CA LYS A 388 75.93 52.55 -34.71
C LYS A 388 75.20 53.56 -33.81
N VAL A 389 75.91 54.22 -32.91
CA VAL A 389 75.35 55.18 -31.95
C VAL A 389 75.45 56.60 -32.51
N ASP A 390 76.64 57.02 -32.92
CA ASP A 390 76.90 58.41 -33.31
C ASP A 390 77.10 58.66 -34.81
N GLY A 391 77.37 57.63 -35.61
CA GLY A 391 77.55 57.75 -37.07
C GLY A 391 78.94 58.17 -37.53
N ASN A 392 79.97 58.14 -36.67
CA ASN A 392 81.35 58.40 -37.07
C ASN A 392 81.90 57.26 -37.94
N CYS A 393 82.56 57.61 -39.04
CA CYS A 393 83.10 56.64 -39.99
C CYS A 393 84.41 56.03 -39.44
N THR A 394 84.31 54.89 -38.75
CA THR A 394 85.44 54.25 -38.05
C THR A 394 86.56 53.76 -38.99
N LEU A 395 86.24 53.54 -40.27
CA LEU A 395 87.19 53.16 -41.33
C LEU A 395 87.66 54.35 -42.19
N GLY A 396 87.29 55.58 -41.83
CA GLY A 396 87.58 56.79 -42.61
C GLY A 396 86.57 57.06 -43.74
N CYS A 397 86.89 58.05 -44.56
CA CYS A 397 86.00 58.57 -45.61
C CYS A 397 86.24 57.91 -46.97
N ALA A 398 85.16 57.80 -47.76
CA ALA A 398 85.26 57.55 -49.18
C ALA A 398 85.85 58.78 -49.92
N ASP A 399 86.46 58.53 -51.09
CA ASP A 399 87.16 59.57 -51.86
C ASP A 399 86.29 60.81 -52.14
N GLY A 400 86.86 61.98 -51.84
CA GLY A 400 86.20 63.28 -52.02
C GLY A 400 85.34 63.76 -50.84
N PHE A 401 85.27 63.00 -49.74
CA PHE A 401 84.64 63.42 -48.48
C PHE A 401 85.65 63.52 -47.33
N PHE A 402 85.44 64.46 -46.41
CA PHE A 402 86.36 64.70 -45.28
C PHE A 402 85.61 65.03 -43.99
N GLY A 403 86.24 64.77 -42.83
CA GLY A 403 85.68 64.96 -41.48
C GLY A 403 85.25 63.63 -40.81
N HIS A 404 85.02 63.62 -39.49
CA HIS A 404 84.76 62.37 -38.74
C HIS A 404 83.47 61.63 -39.15
N LYS A 405 82.51 62.33 -39.78
CA LYS A 405 81.29 61.77 -40.40
C LYS A 405 81.25 61.97 -41.92
N CYS A 406 82.41 62.25 -42.53
CA CYS A 406 82.63 62.26 -43.97
C CYS A 406 81.56 63.00 -44.79
N ASN A 407 81.23 64.23 -44.36
CA ASN A 407 80.04 64.95 -44.80
C ASN A 407 80.34 66.34 -45.42
N SER A 408 81.59 66.62 -45.81
CA SER A 408 82.01 67.88 -46.45
C SER A 408 82.68 67.67 -47.83
N LYS A 409 82.34 68.50 -48.83
CA LYS A 409 82.90 68.53 -50.20
C LYS A 409 83.32 69.95 -50.61
N VAL A 410 84.25 70.08 -51.56
CA VAL A 410 84.73 71.38 -52.10
C VAL A 410 84.35 71.54 -53.58
N TYR A 411 83.89 72.74 -53.97
CA TYR A 411 83.44 73.11 -55.32
C TYR A 411 84.50 73.92 -56.11
N GLN A 412 84.40 73.87 -57.44
CA GLN A 412 84.95 74.89 -58.37
C GLN A 412 83.85 75.35 -59.35
N GLU A 413 84.01 76.54 -59.93
CA GLU A 413 82.99 77.33 -60.64
C GLU A 413 83.49 77.75 -62.06
N PRO A 414 82.72 78.42 -62.94
CA PRO A 414 81.77 77.80 -63.89
C PRO A 414 82.00 78.17 -65.38
N ALA A 415 81.14 77.66 -66.27
CA ALA A 415 80.94 78.19 -67.64
C ALA A 415 79.44 78.14 -68.05
N PRO A 416 78.83 79.20 -68.62
CA PRO A 416 77.38 79.29 -68.84
C PRO A 416 76.92 79.18 -70.31
N THR A 417 75.67 78.76 -70.55
CA THR A 417 74.58 79.62 -71.12
C THR A 417 73.27 78.86 -71.43
N ASN A 418 72.16 79.27 -70.77
CA ASN A 418 70.75 79.32 -71.25
C ASN A 418 70.02 78.02 -71.72
N PRO A 419 68.67 77.99 -71.87
CA PRO A 419 67.61 78.98 -71.54
C PRO A 419 66.40 78.44 -70.70
N GLY A 420 65.46 79.31 -70.30
CA GLY A 420 64.02 78.97 -70.24
C GLY A 420 63.29 79.02 -68.86
N PRO A 421 62.05 79.59 -68.73
CA PRO A 421 61.46 79.92 -67.41
C PRO A 421 59.98 79.51 -67.14
N ALA A 422 59.46 79.95 -65.97
CA ALA A 422 58.05 80.00 -65.47
C ALA A 422 57.42 78.68 -64.94
N ILE A 423 56.80 78.55 -63.76
CA ILE A 423 55.98 79.38 -62.82
C ILE A 423 54.45 79.39 -63.10
N GLY A 424 53.71 78.70 -62.22
CA GLY A 424 52.50 79.23 -61.53
C GLY A 424 51.12 79.13 -62.19
N GLY A 425 50.08 78.85 -61.38
CA GLY A 425 48.66 78.96 -61.76
C GLY A 425 47.70 78.34 -60.72
N ALA A 426 46.61 79.03 -60.36
CA ALA A 426 45.77 78.66 -59.21
C ALA A 426 44.25 78.83 -59.43
N ILE A 427 43.47 78.10 -58.61
CA ILE A 427 42.09 78.39 -58.14
C ILE A 427 40.87 78.05 -59.05
N SER A 428 39.83 77.61 -58.34
CA SER A 428 38.53 76.98 -58.67
C SER A 428 37.44 77.82 -59.37
N ALA A 429 36.45 77.16 -60.01
CA ALA A 429 35.03 77.21 -59.60
C ALA A 429 34.07 76.29 -60.41
N ALA A 430 32.96 75.92 -59.78
CA ALA A 430 31.95 74.91 -60.16
C ALA A 430 31.09 75.16 -61.43
N ILE A 431 30.95 74.15 -62.30
CA ILE A 431 29.84 73.99 -63.29
C ILE A 431 29.43 72.49 -63.49
N MET A 432 29.28 71.69 -62.43
CA MET A 432 28.83 70.28 -62.57
C MET A 432 27.76 69.82 -61.55
N VAL A 433 26.77 70.68 -61.30
CA VAL A 433 25.57 70.34 -60.48
C VAL A 433 24.43 69.73 -61.33
N ILE A 434 24.52 69.78 -62.67
CA ILE A 434 23.44 69.37 -63.58
C ILE A 434 23.33 67.84 -63.75
N ILE A 435 24.39 67.06 -63.48
CA ILE A 435 24.42 65.61 -63.76
C ILE A 435 23.71 64.76 -62.68
N ILE A 436 23.52 65.27 -61.47
CA ILE A 436 22.93 64.49 -60.35
C ILE A 436 21.39 64.35 -60.46
N ALA A 437 20.70 65.27 -61.14
CA ALA A 437 19.24 65.33 -61.09
C ALA A 437 18.51 64.32 -62.01
N VAL A 438 19.12 63.90 -63.13
CA VAL A 438 18.38 63.20 -64.20
C VAL A 438 18.38 61.68 -64.06
N ILE A 439 19.45 61.08 -63.54
CA ILE A 439 19.53 59.61 -63.38
C ILE A 439 18.63 59.10 -62.23
N ALA A 440 18.32 59.95 -61.25
CA ALA A 440 17.40 59.61 -60.16
C ALA A 440 15.94 59.39 -60.59
N PHE A 441 15.54 59.82 -61.79
CA PHE A 441 14.14 59.72 -62.25
C PHE A 441 13.84 58.48 -63.08
N ILE A 442 14.84 57.82 -63.68
CA ILE A 442 14.62 56.58 -64.45
C ILE A 442 14.64 55.37 -63.50
N ILE A 443 13.52 55.27 -62.75
CA ILE A 443 12.79 54.02 -62.51
C ILE A 443 13.65 52.96 -61.79
N PHE A 444 13.72 52.93 -60.46
CA PHE A 444 12.58 52.95 -59.53
C PHE A 444 11.35 52.17 -60.03
N ARG A 445 11.50 50.86 -60.30
CA ARG A 445 10.43 49.86 -60.05
C ARG A 445 10.87 48.39 -60.21
N ARG A 446 11.20 47.72 -59.10
CA ARG A 446 10.26 46.83 -58.36
C ARG A 446 10.96 45.83 -57.40
N ARG A 447 10.46 45.84 -56.15
CA ARG A 447 10.13 44.67 -55.30
C ARG A 447 11.25 43.71 -54.80
N SER A 448 11.49 43.80 -53.49
CA SER A 448 11.57 42.67 -52.54
C SER A 448 10.24 41.87 -52.52
N PRO A 449 10.08 40.62 -52.01
CA PRO A 449 10.99 39.82 -51.15
C PRO A 449 11.11 38.28 -51.45
N SER A 450 11.93 37.56 -50.66
CA SER A 450 11.52 36.43 -49.77
C SER A 450 12.32 35.10 -49.77
N LYS A 451 12.56 34.64 -48.52
CA LYS A 451 12.48 33.27 -47.93
C LYS A 451 13.04 31.99 -48.60
N HIS A 452 13.73 31.24 -47.73
CA HIS A 452 13.70 29.77 -47.52
C HIS A 452 14.35 28.81 -48.54
N GLY A 453 15.27 27.97 -48.03
CA GLY A 453 15.13 26.51 -48.21
C GLY A 453 16.35 25.71 -48.70
N ARG A 454 16.84 24.83 -47.80
CA ARG A 454 17.52 23.54 -48.06
C ARG A 454 18.97 23.49 -48.62
N TYR A 455 19.76 22.63 -47.94
CA TYR A 455 20.90 21.86 -48.46
C TYR A 455 20.45 21.01 -49.69
N SER A 456 21.30 20.56 -50.62
CA SER A 456 22.67 20.04 -50.48
C SER A 456 23.46 20.08 -51.82
N GLU A 457 24.70 19.54 -51.77
CA GLU A 457 25.52 18.96 -52.86
C GLU A 457 26.66 19.76 -53.57
N ASN A 458 27.90 19.34 -53.24
CA ASN A 458 28.96 18.82 -54.13
C ASN A 458 29.91 19.74 -54.96
N GLY A 459 31.14 19.91 -54.45
CA GLY A 459 32.43 19.95 -55.20
C GLY A 459 32.79 21.24 -56.00
N PRO A 460 33.94 21.28 -56.73
CA PRO A 460 34.97 20.23 -56.91
C PRO A 460 36.47 20.73 -56.95
N GLN A 461 37.41 19.80 -57.25
CA GLN A 461 38.73 19.95 -57.92
C GLN A 461 39.91 20.71 -57.22
N SER A 462 41.04 20.05 -56.86
CA SER A 462 42.26 19.66 -57.67
C SER A 462 43.35 20.77 -57.72
N ASN A 463 44.69 20.55 -57.74
CA ASN A 463 45.50 19.39 -58.16
C ASN A 463 47.04 19.54 -57.81
N LEU A 464 47.79 18.40 -57.74
CA LEU A 464 49.27 18.20 -58.00
C LEU A 464 50.33 18.88 -57.07
N TYR A 465 51.57 18.37 -56.83
CA TYR A 465 52.49 17.40 -57.48
C TYR A 465 53.28 16.51 -56.43
N ALA A 466 53.42 15.18 -56.60
CA ALA A 466 54.63 14.40 -57.05
C ALA A 466 55.84 14.32 -56.04
N ASN A 467 56.60 13.23 -55.81
CA ASN A 467 56.78 11.83 -56.31
C ASN A 467 57.70 11.06 -55.28
N PRO A 468 58.30 9.85 -55.49
CA PRO A 468 57.92 8.60 -56.19
C PRO A 468 58.03 7.29 -55.35
N GLU A 469 57.45 6.18 -55.86
CA GLU A 469 57.97 4.77 -55.83
C GLU A 469 58.18 4.03 -54.46
N ARG A 470 57.93 2.71 -54.26
CA ARG A 470 57.53 1.48 -55.01
C ARG A 470 57.09 0.39 -53.97
N GLU A 471 56.57 -0.83 -54.22
CA GLU A 471 56.18 -1.65 -55.40
C GLU A 471 55.14 -2.74 -55.00
N GLN A 472 54.28 -3.18 -55.95
CA GLN A 472 53.74 -4.57 -56.18
C GLN A 472 52.97 -5.35 -55.06
N HIS A 473 52.01 -6.28 -55.25
CA HIS A 473 51.15 -6.83 -56.33
C HIS A 473 50.21 -7.93 -55.70
N ILE A 474 49.06 -8.44 -56.21
CA ILE A 474 48.20 -8.14 -57.38
C ILE A 474 46.73 -8.66 -57.18
N ASN A 475 45.72 -7.78 -57.37
CA ASN A 475 44.51 -7.89 -58.23
C ASN A 475 43.41 -9.01 -58.14
N LYS A 476 42.17 -8.60 -58.52
CA LYS A 476 40.93 -9.34 -58.90
C LYS A 476 40.04 -9.92 -57.77
N GLY A 477 38.70 -9.92 -57.88
CA GLY A 477 37.81 -9.39 -58.94
C GLY A 477 36.31 -9.62 -58.62
N CYS A 478 35.41 -8.86 -59.24
CA CYS A 478 33.97 -8.75 -58.90
C CYS A 478 33.07 -9.87 -59.47
N VAL A 479 31.77 -9.90 -59.09
CA VAL A 479 30.55 -9.79 -59.98
C VAL A 479 29.28 -10.53 -59.45
N SER A 480 28.16 -9.77 -59.38
CA SER A 480 26.69 -10.05 -59.55
C SER A 480 25.87 -11.15 -58.83
N ASP A 481 24.74 -10.69 -58.30
CA ASP A 481 23.32 -11.07 -58.56
C ASP A 481 22.70 -12.47 -58.27
N ALA A 482 21.63 -12.39 -57.45
CA ALA A 482 20.25 -12.87 -57.64
C ALA A 482 19.85 -14.38 -57.71
N ASP A 483 18.85 -14.66 -56.86
CA ASP A 483 17.65 -15.52 -57.02
C ASP A 483 17.64 -17.07 -56.96
N ASP A 484 16.46 -17.50 -56.48
CA ASP A 484 15.74 -18.78 -56.56
C ASP A 484 16.02 -20.02 -55.67
N LEU A 485 15.00 -20.29 -54.82
CA LEU A 485 14.25 -21.54 -54.62
C LEU A 485 14.88 -22.91 -55.03
N TYR A 486 14.85 -23.90 -54.13
CA TYR A 486 13.73 -24.89 -54.05
C TYR A 486 13.84 -25.83 -52.82
N VAL A 487 12.78 -26.62 -52.57
CA VAL A 487 12.54 -27.48 -51.39
C VAL A 487 12.79 -28.97 -51.68
N SER A 488 13.28 -29.76 -50.69
CA SER A 488 12.83 -31.15 -50.35
C SER A 488 13.85 -31.94 -49.50
N VAL A 489 13.56 -33.06 -48.79
CA VAL A 489 12.36 -33.63 -48.11
C VAL A 489 12.84 -34.68 -47.06
N ARG A 490 12.23 -34.70 -45.87
CA ARG A 490 12.05 -35.78 -44.84
C ARG A 490 13.12 -36.89 -44.63
N THR A 491 13.43 -37.13 -43.35
CA THR A 491 13.18 -38.35 -42.52
C THR A 491 13.95 -38.20 -41.18
N SER A 492 13.67 -38.82 -40.02
CA SER A 492 12.54 -39.51 -39.37
C SER A 492 13.03 -40.00 -37.98
N ARG A 493 12.36 -39.57 -36.89
CA ARG A 493 12.28 -40.18 -35.52
C ARG A 493 13.49 -40.25 -34.56
N ARG A 494 13.23 -39.72 -33.35
CA ARG A 494 13.65 -40.15 -31.98
C ARG A 494 15.15 -40.32 -31.67
N ALA A 495 15.68 -39.50 -30.75
CA ALA A 495 15.79 -39.83 -29.32
C ALA A 495 16.40 -38.66 -28.50
N SER A 496 16.17 -38.67 -27.17
CA SER A 496 16.99 -38.07 -26.10
C SER A 496 17.82 -36.81 -26.38
N ILE A 497 17.41 -35.66 -25.83
CA ILE A 497 18.29 -34.49 -25.65
C ILE A 497 18.89 -34.56 -24.25
N SER A 498 20.19 -34.84 -24.18
CA SER A 498 21.04 -34.59 -23.03
C SER A 498 21.33 -33.10 -22.88
N GLU A 499 21.75 -32.69 -21.68
CA GLU A 499 22.14 -31.32 -21.35
C GLU A 499 23.18 -30.76 -22.34
N ILE A 500 22.91 -29.55 -22.85
CA ILE A 500 23.90 -28.73 -23.55
C ILE A 500 23.86 -27.33 -22.95
N THR A 501 24.79 -27.08 -22.03
CA THR A 501 25.16 -25.73 -21.61
C THR A 501 25.81 -25.02 -22.80
N THR A 502 25.21 -23.92 -23.27
CA THR A 502 25.81 -23.08 -24.31
C THR A 502 26.50 -21.90 -23.65
N GLU A 503 27.83 -21.91 -23.64
CA GLU A 503 28.64 -20.74 -23.29
C GLU A 503 28.53 -19.69 -24.41
N ILE A 504 28.30 -18.43 -24.04
CA ILE A 504 28.41 -17.30 -24.98
C ILE A 504 29.67 -16.54 -24.61
N TYR A 505 30.69 -16.65 -25.46
CA TYR A 505 31.85 -15.77 -25.43
C TYR A 505 31.46 -14.40 -26.02
N VAL A 506 31.75 -13.33 -25.28
CA VAL A 506 31.63 -11.95 -25.74
C VAL A 506 33.04 -11.41 -25.99
N GLU A 507 33.36 -11.06 -27.23
CA GLU A 507 34.53 -10.22 -27.53
C GLU A 507 34.12 -8.74 -27.58
N ASN A 508 35.02 -7.89 -27.10
CA ASN A 508 34.78 -6.48 -26.80
C ASN A 508 35.45 -5.53 -27.82
N ASN A 509 35.06 -4.25 -27.68
CA ASN A 509 35.69 -3.01 -28.17
C ASN A 509 35.12 -2.44 -29.48
N SER A 510 34.88 -1.13 -29.58
CA SER A 510 34.74 -0.08 -28.55
C SER A 510 34.10 1.17 -29.18
N ASP A 511 33.42 1.99 -28.36
CA ASP A 511 33.60 3.45 -28.23
C ASP A 511 32.32 4.17 -27.68
N ASP A 512 32.55 5.33 -27.05
CA ASP A 512 31.61 6.33 -26.48
C ASP A 512 30.80 6.00 -25.19
N GLU A 513 31.50 6.21 -24.07
CA GLU A 513 31.12 7.02 -22.89
C GLU A 513 29.61 7.19 -22.52
N SER A 514 29.18 6.83 -21.31
CA SER A 514 29.62 7.52 -20.08
C SER A 514 29.18 6.76 -18.82
N ASN A 515 30.07 6.62 -17.82
CA ASN A 515 29.83 5.71 -16.68
C ASN A 515 30.63 6.08 -15.40
N VAL A 516 29.99 6.73 -14.41
CA VAL A 516 30.29 6.67 -12.95
C VAL A 516 29.05 7.22 -12.21
N TYR A 517 28.50 6.64 -11.14
CA TYR A 517 29.07 5.76 -10.11
C TYR A 517 28.29 4.48 -9.83
N ASN A 518 29.04 3.39 -9.72
CA ASN A 518 28.63 2.14 -9.10
C ASN A 518 28.38 2.28 -7.59
N ASN A 519 27.42 1.52 -7.07
CA ASN A 519 27.51 0.87 -5.75
C ASN A 519 26.55 -0.33 -5.64
N ILE A 520 26.67 -1.28 -6.57
CA ILE A 520 26.10 -2.63 -6.47
C ILE A 520 27.19 -3.65 -6.86
N ALA A 521 28.22 -3.79 -6.01
CA ALA A 521 29.33 -4.73 -6.25
C ALA A 521 30.05 -5.16 -4.95
N SER A 522 29.35 -5.82 -4.03
CA SER A 522 29.99 -6.58 -2.94
C SER A 522 29.11 -7.64 -2.25
N VAL A 523 28.18 -8.27 -2.97
CA VAL A 523 27.57 -9.56 -2.55
C VAL A 523 27.47 -10.53 -3.74
N GLN A 524 28.63 -10.91 -4.29
CA GLN A 524 28.71 -12.11 -5.14
C GLN A 524 28.90 -13.35 -4.25
N SER A 525 27.80 -13.80 -3.66
CA SER A 525 27.60 -15.21 -3.34
C SER A 525 26.33 -15.64 -4.05
N VAL A 526 26.43 -16.59 -4.99
CA VAL A 526 25.28 -17.13 -5.72
C VAL A 526 24.45 -17.97 -4.75
N ASN A 527 23.59 -17.31 -3.98
CA ASN A 527 22.51 -17.95 -3.26
C ASN A 527 21.49 -18.38 -4.30
N ASN A 528 21.50 -19.67 -4.65
CA ASN A 528 20.47 -20.26 -5.47
C ASN A 528 19.18 -20.34 -4.62
N TYR A 529 18.24 -19.41 -4.85
CA TYR A 529 16.96 -19.33 -4.11
C TYR A 529 15.95 -20.41 -4.57
N LYS A 530 16.28 -21.16 -5.63
CA LYS A 530 15.53 -22.31 -6.15
C LYS A 530 15.48 -23.45 -5.12
N ILE A 531 14.28 -23.81 -4.71
CA ILE A 531 14.01 -24.86 -3.73
C ILE A 531 13.33 -26.04 -4.44
N LEU A 532 13.88 -27.25 -4.29
CA LEU A 532 13.20 -28.47 -4.72
C LEU A 532 11.93 -28.67 -3.90
N VAL A 533 10.84 -29.10 -4.53
CA VAL A 533 9.53 -29.27 -3.87
C VAL A 533 9.63 -30.21 -2.66
N GLY A 534 10.45 -31.27 -2.73
CA GLY A 534 10.69 -32.19 -1.60
C GLY A 534 11.40 -31.54 -0.41
N ASP A 535 12.20 -30.49 -0.62
CA ASP A 535 12.97 -29.81 0.41
C ASP A 535 12.20 -28.66 1.08
N LEU A 536 11.03 -28.24 0.55
CA LEU A 536 10.23 -27.12 1.09
C LEU A 536 10.04 -27.20 2.60
N LYS A 537 9.69 -28.37 3.13
CA LYS A 537 9.48 -28.58 4.58
C LYS A 537 10.76 -28.33 5.39
N LYS A 538 11.92 -28.71 4.86
CA LYS A 538 13.23 -28.50 5.50
C LYS A 538 13.57 -27.00 5.49
N VAL A 539 13.48 -26.38 4.32
CA VAL A 539 13.81 -24.96 4.10
C VAL A 539 12.92 -24.04 4.95
N ILE A 540 11.61 -24.32 5.04
CA ILE A 540 10.69 -23.55 5.90
C ILE A 540 11.11 -23.65 7.37
N ASN A 541 11.42 -24.85 7.87
CA ASN A 541 11.85 -25.05 9.26
C ASN A 541 13.19 -24.36 9.55
N GLU A 542 14.12 -24.33 8.60
CA GLU A 542 15.38 -23.59 8.71
C GLU A 542 15.15 -22.08 8.72
N LYS A 543 14.36 -21.54 7.79
CA LYS A 543 13.99 -20.12 7.72
C LYS A 543 13.24 -19.62 8.96
N LYS A 544 12.33 -20.41 9.54
CA LYS A 544 11.66 -20.08 10.82
C LYS A 544 12.64 -20.00 12.00
N ARG A 545 13.69 -20.84 12.03
CA ARG A 545 14.67 -20.88 13.13
C ARG A 545 15.68 -19.73 13.10
N ASN A 546 15.99 -19.18 11.93
CA ASN A 546 17.07 -18.19 11.75
C ASN A 546 16.57 -16.79 11.31
N GLU A 547 15.26 -16.52 11.42
CA GLU A 547 14.57 -15.33 10.87
C GLU A 547 14.79 -15.12 9.36
N GLY A 548 15.01 -16.22 8.63
CA GLY A 548 15.37 -16.21 7.21
C GLY A 548 14.34 -15.54 6.32
N PHE A 549 13.04 -15.77 6.56
CA PHE A 549 11.95 -15.12 5.80
C PHE A 549 12.00 -13.60 5.89
N LYS A 550 12.25 -13.07 7.09
CA LYS A 550 12.33 -11.62 7.32
C LYS A 550 13.54 -11.03 6.59
N LYS A 551 14.70 -11.67 6.74
CA LYS A 551 15.97 -11.24 6.10
C LYS A 551 15.87 -11.25 4.58
N GLU A 552 15.29 -12.29 4.00
CA GLU A 552 15.04 -12.43 2.56
C GLU A 552 14.04 -11.39 2.04
N TYR A 553 12.91 -11.24 2.74
CA TYR A 553 11.91 -10.22 2.41
C TYR A 553 12.45 -8.79 2.51
N GLU A 554 13.39 -8.53 3.42
CA GLU A 554 14.03 -7.21 3.56
C GLU A 554 14.96 -6.83 2.39
N ILE A 555 15.45 -7.81 1.62
CA ILE A 555 16.27 -7.60 0.40
C ILE A 555 15.40 -7.19 -0.80
N LEU A 556 14.10 -7.54 -0.81
CA LEU A 556 13.21 -7.19 -1.92
C LEU A 556 13.03 -5.67 -2.08
N PRO A 557 12.91 -5.16 -3.32
CA PRO A 557 12.69 -3.74 -3.55
C PRO A 557 11.38 -3.24 -2.90
N LYS A 558 11.45 -2.01 -2.38
CA LYS A 558 10.39 -1.32 -1.65
C LYS A 558 10.08 0.01 -2.36
N GLY A 559 8.80 0.30 -2.57
CA GLY A 559 8.36 1.48 -3.34
C GLY A 559 8.30 1.23 -4.85
N PRO A 560 8.15 2.30 -5.65
CA PRO A 560 8.12 2.22 -7.10
C PRO A 560 9.52 1.96 -7.68
N VAL A 561 9.64 0.98 -8.58
CA VAL A 561 10.85 0.71 -9.38
C VAL A 561 10.72 1.08 -10.86
N HIS A 562 9.50 1.41 -11.32
CA HIS A 562 9.21 1.83 -12.69
C HIS A 562 8.33 3.10 -12.73
N PRO A 563 8.24 3.78 -13.89
CA PRO A 563 7.33 4.92 -14.10
C PRO A 563 5.86 4.57 -13.82
N HIS A 564 5.13 5.55 -13.26
CA HIS A 564 3.73 5.46 -12.84
C HIS A 564 3.03 6.82 -13.07
N ASN A 565 3.44 7.50 -14.14
CA ASN A 565 3.02 8.85 -14.50
C ASN A 565 1.50 8.92 -14.67
N GLU A 566 0.89 7.94 -15.35
CA GLU A 566 -0.54 7.90 -15.66
C GLU A 566 -1.41 7.85 -14.40
N GLY A 567 -0.98 7.07 -13.41
CA GLY A 567 -1.64 7.01 -12.10
C GLY A 567 -1.41 8.24 -11.23
N SER A 568 -0.37 9.03 -11.51
CA SER A 568 -0.02 10.25 -10.77
C SER A 568 -0.72 11.52 -11.28
N LYS A 569 -1.26 11.52 -12.51
CA LYS A 569 -2.00 12.64 -13.12
C LYS A 569 -3.12 13.14 -12.22
N GLU A 570 -3.31 14.45 -12.12
CA GLU A 570 -4.32 15.09 -11.24
C GLU A 570 -5.74 14.51 -11.45
N GLU A 571 -6.14 14.31 -12.71
CA GLU A 571 -7.42 13.72 -13.12
C GLU A 571 -7.62 12.26 -12.69
N ASN A 572 -6.52 11.53 -12.43
CA ASN A 572 -6.53 10.12 -12.03
C ASN A 572 -6.28 9.93 -10.53
N LYS A 573 -5.74 10.92 -9.81
CA LYS A 573 -5.47 10.82 -8.35
C LYS A 573 -6.68 10.38 -7.54
N LEU A 574 -7.88 10.91 -7.84
CA LEU A 574 -9.12 10.56 -7.15
C LEU A 574 -9.58 9.12 -7.43
N LYS A 575 -9.19 8.55 -8.58
CA LYS A 575 -9.45 7.16 -8.98
C LYS A 575 -8.52 6.17 -8.27
N ASN A 576 -7.54 6.65 -7.48
CA ASN A 576 -6.70 5.82 -6.62
C ASN A 576 -7.25 5.76 -5.20
N ARG A 577 -7.36 4.56 -4.63
CA ARG A 577 -7.78 4.37 -3.24
C ARG A 577 -6.72 4.86 -2.23
N PHE A 578 -5.45 4.81 -2.63
CA PHE A 578 -4.30 5.22 -1.82
C PHE A 578 -3.37 6.12 -2.64
N LEU A 579 -2.98 7.25 -2.06
CA LEU A 579 -2.05 8.23 -2.67
C LEU A 579 -0.57 7.75 -2.70
N THR A 580 -0.34 6.45 -2.53
CA THR A 580 0.97 5.79 -2.45
C THR A 580 0.98 4.43 -3.16
N THR A 581 -0.07 4.09 -3.91
CA THR A 581 -0.20 2.81 -4.62
C THR A 581 -0.78 3.05 -6.00
N TRP A 582 0.07 2.93 -7.01
CA TRP A 582 -0.25 3.15 -8.41
C TRP A 582 0.05 1.89 -9.23
N PRO A 583 -0.60 1.69 -10.38
CA PRO A 583 -0.06 0.81 -11.41
C PRO A 583 1.18 1.45 -12.05
N TYR A 584 2.10 0.66 -12.60
CA TYR A 584 3.14 1.21 -13.47
C TYR A 584 2.62 1.43 -14.89
N ASP A 585 3.20 2.38 -15.61
CA ASP A 585 2.69 2.80 -16.92
C ASP A 585 2.74 1.68 -17.98
N HIS A 586 3.72 0.78 -17.89
CA HIS A 586 3.96 -0.30 -18.85
C HIS A 586 3.07 -1.54 -18.64
N SER A 587 2.53 -1.72 -17.42
CA SER A 587 1.79 -2.92 -17.00
C SER A 587 0.34 -2.63 -16.59
N ARG A 588 -0.06 -1.35 -16.55
CA ARG A 588 -1.43 -0.95 -16.23
C ARG A 588 -2.43 -1.55 -17.21
N VAL A 589 -3.64 -1.83 -16.72
CA VAL A 589 -4.77 -2.09 -17.61
C VAL A 589 -5.24 -0.75 -18.19
N VAL A 590 -5.43 -0.70 -19.50
CA VAL A 590 -5.88 0.47 -20.26
C VAL A 590 -7.33 0.22 -20.66
N LEU A 591 -8.25 1.12 -20.33
CA LEU A 591 -9.66 1.02 -20.73
C LEU A 591 -9.84 1.53 -22.16
N GLU A 592 -10.60 0.80 -22.97
CA GLU A 592 -10.84 1.09 -24.39
C GLU A 592 -12.28 1.58 -24.65
N GLY A 593 -12.53 2.24 -25.79
CA GLY A 593 -13.87 2.64 -26.22
C GLY A 593 -14.38 3.97 -25.63
N ASP A 594 -15.70 4.11 -25.47
CA ASP A 594 -16.38 5.37 -25.05
C ASP A 594 -16.28 5.65 -23.53
N THR A 595 -15.21 5.17 -22.90
CA THR A 595 -14.83 5.62 -21.56
C THR A 595 -14.20 7.01 -21.67
N LYS A 596 -14.70 7.98 -20.91
CA LYS A 596 -14.19 9.37 -20.87
C LYS A 596 -12.72 9.52 -20.40
N HIS A 597 -12.04 8.40 -20.15
CA HIS A 597 -10.64 8.26 -19.77
C HIS A 597 -10.23 6.79 -19.93
N ASP A 598 -8.95 6.51 -20.08
CA ASP A 598 -8.39 5.16 -20.23
C ASP A 598 -7.91 4.52 -18.91
N TYR A 599 -8.00 5.24 -17.79
CA TYR A 599 -7.35 4.85 -16.53
C TYR A 599 -8.23 4.03 -15.58
N ILE A 600 -7.66 2.91 -15.10
CA ILE A 600 -8.06 2.19 -13.88
C ILE A 600 -6.82 1.82 -13.06
N ASN A 601 -6.91 1.80 -11.72
CA ASN A 601 -5.80 1.34 -10.86
C ASN A 601 -5.79 -0.20 -10.76
N ALA A 602 -5.32 -0.81 -11.84
CA ALA A 602 -5.07 -2.24 -11.96
C ALA A 602 -3.82 -2.47 -12.85
N SER A 603 -3.12 -3.58 -12.62
CA SER A 603 -1.98 -4.00 -13.45
C SER A 603 -2.15 -5.45 -13.89
N TYR A 604 -1.75 -5.76 -15.11
CA TYR A 604 -1.44 -7.14 -15.48
C TYR A 604 -0.28 -7.64 -14.62
N ILE A 605 -0.32 -8.93 -14.26
CA ILE A 605 0.81 -9.63 -13.64
C ILE A 605 1.09 -10.89 -14.46
N ALA A 606 2.36 -11.09 -14.81
CA ALA A 606 2.80 -12.27 -15.53
C ALA A 606 2.85 -13.51 -14.62
N SER A 607 2.49 -14.66 -15.17
CA SER A 607 2.88 -15.97 -14.65
C SER A 607 4.15 -16.46 -15.36
N TYR A 608 4.66 -17.63 -14.98
CA TYR A 608 5.76 -18.30 -15.70
C TYR A 608 5.41 -18.73 -17.15
N TYR A 609 4.13 -18.71 -17.56
CA TYR A 609 3.68 -19.28 -18.83
C TYR A 609 2.77 -18.36 -19.67
N ASN A 610 2.39 -17.20 -19.12
CA ASN A 610 1.49 -16.23 -19.74
C ASN A 610 1.74 -14.85 -19.10
N GLU A 611 2.09 -13.87 -19.93
CA GLU A 611 2.39 -12.47 -19.54
C GLU A 611 1.17 -11.72 -18.98
N LYS A 612 -0.04 -12.11 -19.37
CA LYS A 612 -1.32 -11.55 -18.89
C LYS A 612 -2.15 -12.62 -18.18
N ALA A 613 -1.55 -13.35 -17.24
CA ALA A 613 -2.24 -14.40 -16.48
C ALA A 613 -3.21 -13.84 -15.44
N TYR A 614 -2.87 -12.71 -14.82
CA TYR A 614 -3.66 -12.10 -13.75
C TYR A 614 -3.84 -10.60 -13.97
N ILE A 615 -4.87 -10.05 -13.33
CA ILE A 615 -5.01 -8.61 -13.11
C ILE A 615 -5.05 -8.34 -11.60
N ALA A 616 -4.04 -7.63 -11.09
CA ALA A 616 -3.98 -7.16 -9.71
C ALA A 616 -4.64 -5.77 -9.61
N SER A 617 -5.85 -5.70 -9.08
CA SER A 617 -6.65 -4.48 -8.96
C SER A 617 -6.73 -3.96 -7.52
N GLN A 618 -6.86 -2.65 -7.33
CA GLN A 618 -7.30 -2.10 -6.04
C GLN A 618 -8.75 -2.52 -5.72
N GLY A 619 -9.15 -2.38 -4.45
CA GLY A 619 -10.54 -2.49 -4.03
C GLY A 619 -11.31 -1.23 -4.40
N ILE A 620 -12.50 -1.40 -4.96
CA ILE A 620 -13.35 -0.32 -5.46
C ILE A 620 -13.65 0.69 -4.33
N HIS A 621 -13.58 1.99 -4.60
CA HIS A 621 -13.95 3.07 -3.67
C HIS A 621 -14.76 4.16 -4.39
N ILE A 622 -15.56 4.93 -3.64
CA ILE A 622 -16.30 6.07 -4.19
C ILE A 622 -15.34 7.24 -4.40
N PHE A 623 -15.31 7.82 -5.61
CA PHE A 623 -14.58 9.05 -5.90
C PHE A 623 -15.51 10.17 -6.41
N LEU A 624 -14.97 11.40 -6.42
CA LEU A 624 -15.59 12.58 -6.99
C LEU A 624 -15.35 12.61 -8.50
N ASP A 625 -16.42 12.69 -9.28
CA ASP A 625 -16.32 13.01 -10.71
C ASP A 625 -16.05 14.51 -10.85
N ILE A 626 -14.85 14.85 -11.34
CA ILE A 626 -14.40 16.24 -11.52
C ILE A 626 -15.26 16.96 -12.56
N CYS A 627 -15.71 16.25 -13.61
CA CYS A 627 -16.50 16.83 -14.69
C CYS A 627 -17.96 17.10 -14.29
N SER A 628 -18.50 16.41 -13.28
CA SER A 628 -19.89 16.58 -12.84
C SER A 628 -20.05 17.10 -11.41
N PHE A 629 -18.95 17.40 -10.70
CA PHE A 629 -18.93 17.87 -9.31
C PHE A 629 -19.77 17.01 -8.32
N LYS A 630 -19.87 15.70 -8.58
CA LYS A 630 -20.69 14.76 -7.78
C LYS A 630 -19.85 13.57 -7.32
N ARG A 631 -20.04 13.16 -6.06
CA ARG A 631 -19.56 11.85 -5.58
C ARG A 631 -20.38 10.77 -6.27
N SER A 632 -19.75 9.95 -7.11
CA SER A 632 -20.43 8.92 -7.88
C SER A 632 -19.84 7.55 -7.61
N LYS A 633 -20.55 6.75 -6.79
CA LYS A 633 -20.26 5.31 -6.66
C LYS A 633 -20.37 4.60 -8.01
N LYS A 634 -21.18 5.12 -8.94
CA LYS A 634 -21.44 4.50 -10.24
C LYS A 634 -20.21 4.48 -11.14
N ASN A 635 -19.35 5.51 -11.09
CA ASN A 635 -18.21 5.63 -11.99
C ASN A 635 -17.14 4.56 -11.70
N SER A 636 -16.67 4.45 -10.45
CA SER A 636 -15.65 3.45 -10.08
C SER A 636 -16.11 2.01 -10.28
N VAL A 637 -17.40 1.74 -10.06
CA VAL A 637 -17.99 0.41 -10.26
C VAL A 637 -18.12 0.12 -11.76
N ARG A 638 -18.48 1.11 -12.58
CA ARG A 638 -18.48 0.99 -14.05
C ARG A 638 -17.11 0.66 -14.59
N ASP A 639 -16.09 1.44 -14.24
CA ASP A 639 -14.73 1.28 -14.78
C ASP A 639 -14.21 -0.14 -14.49
N PHE A 640 -14.51 -0.65 -13.29
CA PHE A 640 -14.21 -2.04 -12.92
C PHE A 640 -14.95 -3.07 -13.80
N TRP A 641 -16.28 -2.99 -13.95
CA TRP A 641 -17.01 -3.96 -14.79
C TRP A 641 -16.73 -3.84 -16.28
N HIS A 642 -16.37 -2.64 -16.75
CA HIS A 642 -15.88 -2.45 -18.11
C HIS A 642 -14.55 -3.19 -18.33
N MET A 643 -13.60 -3.09 -17.40
CA MET A 643 -12.38 -3.91 -17.39
C MET A 643 -12.69 -5.42 -17.36
N ILE A 644 -13.63 -5.90 -16.52
CA ILE A 644 -14.05 -7.31 -16.49
C ILE A 644 -14.57 -7.78 -17.85
N TRP A 645 -15.30 -6.92 -18.56
CA TRP A 645 -15.87 -7.23 -19.87
C TRP A 645 -14.82 -7.24 -20.97
N GLN A 646 -14.04 -6.16 -21.09
CA GLN A 646 -12.97 -5.96 -22.08
C GLN A 646 -11.94 -7.10 -22.02
N GLU A 647 -11.41 -7.37 -20.83
CA GLU A 647 -10.34 -8.35 -20.60
C GLU A 647 -10.84 -9.80 -20.59
N GLN A 648 -12.10 -10.04 -20.99
CA GLN A 648 -12.72 -11.37 -21.05
C GLN A 648 -12.59 -12.18 -19.74
N VAL A 649 -12.52 -11.49 -18.60
CA VAL A 649 -12.31 -12.10 -17.29
C VAL A 649 -13.42 -13.10 -16.99
N GLY A 650 -13.08 -14.32 -16.59
CA GLY A 650 -14.06 -15.34 -16.15
C GLY A 650 -14.16 -15.48 -14.63
N LYS A 651 -13.10 -15.10 -13.89
CA LYS A 651 -12.97 -15.29 -12.44
C LYS A 651 -12.51 -14.00 -11.76
N ILE A 652 -13.23 -13.59 -10.72
CA ILE A 652 -12.88 -12.48 -9.83
C ILE A 652 -12.64 -13.04 -8.43
N VAL A 653 -11.49 -12.74 -7.84
CA VAL A 653 -11.08 -13.21 -6.52
C VAL A 653 -10.84 -12.04 -5.58
N MET A 654 -11.75 -11.87 -4.63
CA MET A 654 -11.75 -10.82 -3.62
C MET A 654 -11.21 -11.37 -2.30
N VAL A 655 -10.05 -10.88 -1.84
CA VAL A 655 -9.38 -11.33 -0.61
C VAL A 655 -9.34 -10.23 0.47
N THR A 656 -10.48 -9.58 0.72
CA THR A 656 -10.68 -8.56 1.75
C THR A 656 -12.15 -8.46 2.08
N GLN A 657 -12.51 -8.15 3.33
CA GLN A 657 -13.89 -7.79 3.66
C GLN A 657 -14.25 -6.42 3.06
N LEU A 658 -15.54 -6.07 3.01
CA LEU A 658 -15.97 -4.71 2.65
C LEU A 658 -15.48 -3.68 3.68
N GLU A 659 -15.46 -4.07 4.95
CA GLU A 659 -15.08 -3.25 6.10
C GLU A 659 -14.30 -4.09 7.12
N GLU A 660 -13.25 -3.51 7.69
CA GLU A 660 -12.28 -4.15 8.59
C GLU A 660 -11.89 -3.11 9.65
N ASN A 661 -11.99 -3.41 10.95
CA ASN A 661 -11.78 -2.45 12.06
C ASN A 661 -12.50 -1.09 11.86
N ARG A 662 -13.77 -1.12 11.44
CA ARG A 662 -14.60 0.04 11.06
C ARG A 662 -14.03 0.93 9.94
N ARG A 663 -13.06 0.42 9.16
CA ARG A 663 -12.48 1.10 8.00
C ARG A 663 -12.92 0.40 6.74
N LYS A 664 -13.55 1.14 5.83
CA LYS A 664 -14.01 0.61 4.56
C LYS A 664 -12.81 0.22 3.67
N LYS A 665 -12.75 -1.05 3.29
CA LYS A 665 -11.67 -1.65 2.48
C LYS A 665 -12.04 -1.82 1.01
N CYS A 666 -13.32 -2.04 0.72
CA CYS A 666 -13.88 -2.11 -0.63
C CYS A 666 -15.35 -1.67 -0.62
N GLU A 667 -15.83 -1.11 -1.73
CA GLU A 667 -17.27 -0.98 -2.00
C GLU A 667 -17.85 -2.30 -2.49
N GLN A 668 -19.12 -2.56 -2.16
CA GLN A 668 -19.88 -3.59 -2.85
C GLN A 668 -20.12 -3.14 -4.30
N TYR A 669 -19.67 -3.95 -5.25
CA TYR A 669 -19.75 -3.73 -6.69
C TYR A 669 -20.63 -4.77 -7.42
N TRP A 670 -21.30 -5.67 -6.69
CA TRP A 670 -22.23 -6.68 -7.22
C TRP A 670 -23.67 -6.44 -6.69
N PRO A 671 -24.72 -7.00 -7.31
CA PRO A 671 -26.11 -6.83 -6.84
C PRO A 671 -26.32 -7.29 -5.40
N HIS A 672 -27.30 -6.69 -4.69
CA HIS A 672 -27.49 -6.93 -3.25
C HIS A 672 -28.16 -8.26 -2.86
N ALA A 673 -28.80 -8.96 -3.79
CA ALA A 673 -29.48 -10.23 -3.51
C ALA A 673 -29.63 -11.07 -4.79
N VAL A 674 -29.80 -12.39 -4.62
CA VAL A 674 -30.01 -13.33 -5.72
C VAL A 674 -31.25 -12.96 -6.53
N ASN A 675 -31.20 -13.16 -7.84
CA ASN A 675 -32.17 -12.75 -8.85
C ASN A 675 -32.46 -11.23 -8.92
N LYS A 676 -31.70 -10.39 -8.18
CA LYS A 676 -31.71 -8.93 -8.39
C LYS A 676 -30.64 -8.54 -9.39
N SER A 677 -30.93 -7.48 -10.13
CA SER A 677 -30.04 -6.91 -11.13
C SER A 677 -29.59 -5.51 -10.76
N MET A 678 -28.36 -5.17 -11.15
CA MET A 678 -27.78 -3.83 -11.08
C MET A 678 -27.42 -3.38 -12.50
N VAL A 679 -27.93 -2.22 -12.92
CA VAL A 679 -27.64 -1.65 -14.24
C VAL A 679 -26.56 -0.58 -14.09
N ILE A 680 -25.52 -0.68 -14.92
CA ILE A 680 -24.33 0.16 -14.92
C ILE A 680 -24.04 0.56 -16.35
N GLU A 681 -24.60 1.71 -16.76
CA GLU A 681 -24.62 2.17 -18.16
C GLU A 681 -25.08 1.05 -19.10
N ASN A 682 -24.17 0.49 -19.90
CA ASN A 682 -24.46 -0.55 -20.89
C ASN A 682 -24.56 -1.96 -20.30
N TYR A 683 -24.08 -2.18 -19.07
CA TYR A 683 -24.06 -3.50 -18.43
C TYR A 683 -25.27 -3.72 -17.51
N ARG A 684 -25.92 -4.87 -17.64
CA ARG A 684 -26.89 -5.39 -16.66
C ARG A 684 -26.26 -6.60 -15.96
N LEU A 685 -25.93 -6.42 -14.69
CA LEU A 685 -25.37 -7.44 -13.80
C LEU A 685 -26.51 -8.13 -13.07
N THR A 686 -26.62 -9.45 -13.13
CA THR A 686 -27.65 -10.23 -12.39
C THR A 686 -26.96 -11.27 -11.52
N LEU A 687 -27.21 -11.25 -10.21
CA LEU A 687 -26.68 -12.26 -9.29
C LEU A 687 -27.53 -13.53 -9.41
N LYS A 688 -26.98 -14.59 -10.02
CA LYS A 688 -27.69 -15.86 -10.28
C LYS A 688 -27.62 -16.81 -9.08
N ASN A 689 -26.50 -16.82 -8.35
CA ASN A 689 -26.30 -17.63 -7.14
C ASN A 689 -25.41 -16.88 -6.12
N GLU A 690 -25.62 -17.12 -4.83
CA GLU A 690 -24.73 -16.72 -3.73
C GLU A 690 -24.75 -17.81 -2.64
N THR A 691 -23.58 -18.38 -2.32
CA THR A 691 -23.42 -19.41 -1.27
C THR A 691 -22.43 -18.95 -0.21
N HIS A 692 -22.84 -18.95 1.06
CA HIS A 692 -22.05 -18.50 2.21
C HIS A 692 -21.38 -19.68 2.91
N HIS A 693 -20.11 -19.92 2.58
CA HIS A 693 -19.28 -20.88 3.30
C HIS A 693 -18.64 -20.21 4.52
N THR A 694 -18.22 -21.00 5.49
CA THR A 694 -17.56 -20.52 6.72
C THR A 694 -16.31 -19.67 6.42
N VAL A 695 -15.58 -19.98 5.35
CA VAL A 695 -14.27 -19.38 5.01
C VAL A 695 -14.36 -18.36 3.87
N TYR A 696 -15.35 -18.50 2.98
CA TYR A 696 -15.51 -17.69 1.77
C TYR A 696 -16.97 -17.59 1.34
N VAL A 697 -17.31 -16.58 0.54
CA VAL A 697 -18.60 -16.49 -0.16
C VAL A 697 -18.34 -16.70 -1.64
N TYR A 698 -19.13 -17.55 -2.29
CA TYR A 698 -19.11 -17.73 -3.75
C TYR A 698 -20.36 -17.11 -4.36
N ARG A 699 -20.20 -16.51 -5.55
CA ARG A 699 -21.26 -15.86 -6.32
C ARG A 699 -21.11 -16.17 -7.80
N LEU A 700 -22.24 -16.43 -8.45
CA LEU A 700 -22.33 -16.48 -9.90
C LEU A 700 -23.04 -15.22 -10.41
N ILE A 701 -22.31 -14.36 -11.13
CA ILE A 701 -22.83 -13.08 -11.64
C ILE A 701 -22.90 -13.15 -13.15
N ALA A 702 -24.10 -13.08 -13.72
CA ALA A 702 -24.25 -12.90 -15.16
C ALA A 702 -24.13 -11.43 -15.53
N VAL A 703 -23.31 -11.14 -16.53
CA VAL A 703 -23.07 -9.82 -17.10
C VAL A 703 -23.66 -9.81 -18.50
N TYR A 704 -24.72 -9.03 -18.69
CA TYR A 704 -25.30 -8.77 -20.00
C TYR A 704 -24.83 -7.41 -20.50
N ASP A 705 -24.24 -7.35 -21.69
CA ASP A 705 -23.87 -6.09 -22.35
C ASP A 705 -24.93 -5.72 -23.39
N ASN A 706 -25.58 -4.57 -23.18
CA ASN A 706 -26.59 -4.03 -24.08
C ASN A 706 -26.02 -3.58 -25.44
N THR A 707 -24.71 -3.38 -25.59
CA THR A 707 -24.10 -2.98 -26.86
C THR A 707 -23.81 -4.19 -27.75
N THR A 708 -23.13 -5.22 -27.24
CA THR A 708 -22.87 -6.46 -27.99
C THR A 708 -24.02 -7.47 -27.98
N GLN A 709 -25.05 -7.28 -27.13
CA GLN A 709 -26.17 -8.21 -26.92
C GLN A 709 -25.70 -9.62 -26.49
N ARG A 710 -24.66 -9.70 -25.66
CA ARG A 710 -24.08 -10.96 -25.14
C ARG A 710 -24.22 -11.05 -23.62
N GLU A 711 -24.42 -12.27 -23.12
CA GLU A 711 -24.36 -12.60 -21.68
C GLU A 711 -23.08 -13.43 -21.39
N ARG A 712 -22.39 -13.13 -20.30
CA ARG A 712 -21.24 -13.91 -19.79
C ARG A 712 -21.43 -14.18 -18.30
N ASN A 713 -21.11 -15.40 -17.87
CA ASN A 713 -21.12 -15.78 -16.46
C ASN A 713 -19.74 -15.50 -15.84
N ILE A 714 -19.74 -14.86 -14.67
CA ILE A 714 -18.53 -14.47 -13.94
C ILE A 714 -18.58 -15.12 -12.56
N HIS A 715 -17.56 -15.92 -12.25
CA HIS A 715 -17.41 -16.57 -10.96
C HIS A 715 -16.71 -15.60 -10.00
N HIS A 716 -17.39 -15.19 -8.94
CA HIS A 716 -16.88 -14.26 -7.93
C HIS A 716 -16.64 -15.00 -6.61
N PHE A 717 -15.36 -15.10 -6.23
CA PHE A 717 -14.89 -15.79 -5.04
C PHE A 717 -14.43 -14.76 -4.01
N HIS A 718 -15.04 -14.75 -2.83
CA HIS A 718 -14.80 -13.75 -1.80
C HIS A 718 -14.29 -14.42 -0.51
N PHE A 719 -12.98 -14.40 -0.29
CA PHE A 719 -12.37 -14.96 0.92
C PHE A 719 -12.56 -14.01 2.11
N ILE A 720 -13.26 -14.47 3.14
CA ILE A 720 -13.70 -13.64 4.27
C ILE A 720 -12.87 -13.84 5.56
N GLN A 721 -12.09 -14.92 5.65
CA GLN A 721 -11.24 -15.24 6.81
C GLN A 721 -9.78 -14.79 6.67
N TRP A 722 -9.53 -13.60 6.11
CA TRP A 722 -8.22 -12.96 6.22
C TRP A 722 -8.26 -11.96 7.38
N PRO A 723 -7.52 -12.16 8.48
CA PRO A 723 -7.61 -11.28 9.63
C PRO A 723 -7.09 -9.86 9.34
N ASP A 724 -7.63 -8.89 10.07
CA ASP A 724 -7.26 -7.47 9.98
C ASP A 724 -5.81 -7.22 10.39
N HIS A 725 -5.29 -8.06 11.29
CA HIS A 725 -3.89 -8.11 11.70
C HIS A 725 -3.37 -9.54 11.52
N GLY A 726 -2.32 -9.70 10.71
CA GLY A 726 -1.70 -11.00 10.43
C GLY A 726 -2.11 -11.61 9.09
N VAL A 727 -2.20 -12.94 9.08
CA VAL A 727 -2.28 -13.79 7.88
C VAL A 727 -3.35 -14.88 8.06
N PRO A 728 -3.92 -15.43 6.98
CA PRO A 728 -4.93 -16.48 7.08
C PRO A 728 -4.29 -17.79 7.52
N ASP A 729 -5.13 -18.71 8.00
CA ASP A 729 -4.74 -20.11 8.11
C ASP A 729 -4.41 -20.67 6.71
N SER A 730 -3.23 -21.27 6.58
CA SER A 730 -2.69 -21.74 5.30
C SER A 730 -3.52 -22.87 4.69
N ILE A 731 -4.23 -23.67 5.49
CA ILE A 731 -5.10 -24.77 5.01
C ILE A 731 -6.41 -24.20 4.49
N ASN A 732 -7.01 -23.24 5.19
CA ASN A 732 -8.17 -22.48 4.72
C ASN A 732 -7.89 -21.74 3.40
N LEU A 733 -6.71 -21.11 3.29
CA LEU A 733 -6.28 -20.44 2.06
C LEU A 733 -6.13 -21.42 0.89
N VAL A 734 -5.48 -22.57 1.11
CA VAL A 734 -5.28 -23.59 0.08
C VAL A 734 -6.59 -24.25 -0.35
N ASN A 735 -7.52 -24.53 0.58
CA ASN A 735 -8.81 -25.10 0.22
C ASN A 735 -9.69 -24.12 -0.57
N PHE A 736 -9.66 -22.84 -0.22
CA PHE A 736 -10.26 -21.78 -1.04
C PHE A 736 -9.63 -21.72 -2.44
N TYR A 737 -8.29 -21.72 -2.52
CA TYR A 737 -7.56 -21.70 -3.77
C TYR A 737 -7.90 -22.91 -4.68
N ARG A 738 -7.98 -24.13 -4.13
CA ARG A 738 -8.42 -25.32 -4.88
C ARG A 738 -9.80 -25.10 -5.51
N LYS A 739 -10.78 -24.56 -4.78
CA LYS A 739 -12.12 -24.25 -5.33
C LYS A 739 -12.05 -23.18 -6.44
N VAL A 740 -11.26 -22.11 -6.26
CA VAL A 740 -11.02 -21.08 -7.30
C VAL A 740 -10.47 -21.68 -8.59
N VAL A 741 -9.52 -22.61 -8.51
CA VAL A 741 -8.90 -23.24 -9.68
C VAL A 741 -9.83 -24.25 -10.34
N ARG A 742 -10.45 -25.16 -9.57
CA ARG A 742 -11.30 -26.25 -10.08
C ARG A 742 -12.54 -25.77 -10.81
N GLU A 743 -13.20 -24.70 -10.34
CA GLU A 743 -14.42 -24.18 -10.97
C GLU A 743 -14.14 -23.80 -12.43
N GLN A 744 -14.76 -24.49 -13.39
CA GLN A 744 -14.53 -24.21 -14.82
C GLN A 744 -15.47 -23.10 -15.31
N HIS A 745 -15.04 -22.37 -16.33
CA HIS A 745 -15.86 -21.34 -16.98
C HIS A 745 -16.76 -22.02 -18.02
N ASP A 746 -18.03 -22.23 -17.67
CA ASP A 746 -19.03 -22.87 -18.53
C ASP A 746 -19.42 -22.00 -19.74
N GLN A 747 -18.55 -21.93 -20.75
CA GLN A 747 -18.89 -21.47 -22.10
C GLN A 747 -18.23 -22.35 -23.18
N CYS A 748 -19.04 -23.25 -23.75
CA CYS A 748 -18.96 -23.74 -25.14
C CYS A 748 -17.59 -24.20 -25.70
N GLY A 749 -16.98 -25.24 -25.11
CA GLY A 749 -16.21 -26.24 -25.89
C GLY A 749 -14.99 -25.78 -26.70
N GLN A 750 -14.48 -24.57 -26.48
CA GLN A 750 -13.25 -24.05 -27.10
C GLN A 750 -12.22 -23.81 -26.00
N HIS A 751 -11.07 -24.48 -26.10
CA HIS A 751 -10.10 -24.62 -25.02
C HIS A 751 -9.22 -23.37 -24.76
N ASP A 752 -9.49 -22.24 -25.42
CA ASP A 752 -8.53 -21.14 -25.63
C ASP A 752 -9.02 -19.70 -25.29
N GLN A 753 -10.13 -19.51 -24.56
CA GLN A 753 -10.58 -18.16 -24.12
C GLN A 753 -10.55 -17.97 -22.59
N ASN A 754 -9.33 -18.02 -22.03
CA ASN A 754 -9.05 -17.69 -20.64
C ASN A 754 -8.53 -16.24 -20.52
N GLY A 755 -9.43 -15.27 -20.38
CA GLY A 755 -9.06 -13.93 -19.92
C GLY A 755 -8.46 -13.97 -18.51
N PRO A 756 -7.59 -13.02 -18.12
CA PRO A 756 -6.88 -13.00 -16.85
C PRO A 756 -7.78 -13.19 -15.62
N MET A 757 -7.28 -13.90 -14.61
CA MET A 757 -7.94 -13.93 -13.30
C MET A 757 -7.75 -12.58 -12.61
N VAL A 758 -8.85 -11.89 -12.30
CA VAL A 758 -8.78 -10.65 -11.52
C VAL A 758 -8.67 -11.00 -10.04
N VAL A 759 -7.61 -10.54 -9.38
CA VAL A 759 -7.41 -10.71 -7.94
C VAL A 759 -7.30 -9.33 -7.29
N HIS A 760 -8.13 -9.06 -6.29
CA HIS A 760 -8.14 -7.76 -5.61
C HIS A 760 -8.31 -7.88 -4.09
N CYS A 761 -7.78 -6.88 -3.38
CA CYS A 761 -8.00 -6.70 -1.95
C CYS A 761 -8.46 -5.26 -1.72
N SER A 762 -7.88 -4.52 -0.76
CA SER A 762 -8.08 -3.06 -0.65
C SER A 762 -7.11 -2.26 -1.52
N ALA A 763 -5.80 -2.54 -1.46
CA ALA A 763 -4.77 -1.84 -2.26
C ALA A 763 -4.38 -2.61 -3.54
N GLY A 764 -4.73 -3.90 -3.64
CA GLY A 764 -4.39 -4.74 -4.79
C GLY A 764 -2.93 -5.16 -4.86
N ILE A 765 -2.24 -5.29 -3.71
CA ILE A 765 -0.79 -5.56 -3.66
C ILE A 765 -0.38 -6.60 -2.60
N GLY A 766 -0.81 -6.49 -1.34
CA GLY A 766 -0.43 -7.43 -0.27
C GLY A 766 -1.09 -8.80 -0.41
N ARG A 767 -2.30 -8.93 0.14
CA ARG A 767 -3.12 -10.17 0.07
C ARG A 767 -3.30 -10.69 -1.37
N THR A 768 -3.48 -9.76 -2.33
CA THR A 768 -3.52 -10.02 -3.77
C THR A 768 -2.25 -10.70 -4.28
N GLY A 769 -1.07 -10.14 -3.98
CA GLY A 769 0.21 -10.70 -4.41
C GLY A 769 0.52 -12.05 -3.75
N THR A 770 0.08 -12.27 -2.50
CA THR A 770 0.19 -13.57 -1.84
C THR A 770 -0.55 -14.66 -2.61
N LEU A 771 -1.80 -14.43 -3.01
CA LEU A 771 -2.58 -15.45 -3.74
C LEU A 771 -2.03 -15.69 -5.16
N ILE A 772 -1.63 -14.62 -5.87
CA ILE A 772 -1.00 -14.74 -7.21
C ILE A 772 0.32 -15.50 -7.12
N ALA A 773 1.13 -15.28 -6.07
CA ALA A 773 2.34 -16.05 -5.84
C ALA A 773 2.05 -17.54 -5.63
N VAL A 774 1.07 -17.88 -4.78
CA VAL A 774 0.69 -19.28 -4.52
C VAL A 774 0.26 -19.98 -5.82
N ASP A 775 -0.59 -19.36 -6.64
CA ASP A 775 -1.05 -19.97 -7.91
C ASP A 775 0.11 -20.22 -8.88
N ALA A 776 0.86 -19.17 -9.22
CA ALA A 776 1.89 -19.26 -10.26
C ALA A 776 3.07 -20.16 -9.83
N LEU A 777 3.48 -20.11 -8.57
CA LEU A 777 4.55 -20.97 -8.05
C LEU A 777 4.10 -22.42 -7.91
N TYR A 778 2.83 -22.69 -7.61
CA TYR A 778 2.31 -24.05 -7.58
C TYR A 778 2.26 -24.65 -8.99
N GLU A 779 1.68 -23.94 -9.96
CA GLU A 779 1.65 -24.37 -11.37
C GLU A 779 3.04 -24.49 -12.00
N HIS A 780 4.00 -23.65 -11.59
CA HIS A 780 5.40 -23.82 -11.98
C HIS A 780 6.03 -25.06 -11.34
N GLY A 781 5.97 -25.18 -10.01
CA GLY A 781 6.60 -26.29 -9.29
C GLY A 781 6.01 -27.66 -9.61
N LYS A 782 4.73 -27.74 -9.99
CA LYS A 782 4.12 -28.97 -10.55
C LYS A 782 4.79 -29.45 -11.84
N LYS A 783 5.25 -28.53 -12.69
CA LYS A 783 5.86 -28.84 -13.99
C LYS A 783 7.37 -29.03 -13.91
N VAL A 784 8.04 -28.28 -13.03
CA VAL A 784 9.52 -28.20 -12.97
C VAL A 784 10.11 -28.97 -11.76
N GLY A 785 9.30 -29.29 -10.74
CA GLY A 785 9.76 -29.96 -9.51
C GLY A 785 10.47 -29.06 -8.50
N SER A 786 10.51 -27.76 -8.75
CA SER A 786 11.15 -26.73 -7.91
C SER A 786 10.39 -25.41 -7.96
N VAL A 787 10.57 -24.56 -6.95
CA VAL A 787 10.02 -23.20 -6.89
C VAL A 787 11.09 -22.19 -6.48
N ASP A 788 11.04 -20.98 -7.02
CA ASP A 788 11.80 -19.83 -6.51
C ASP A 788 10.83 -18.70 -6.14
N VAL A 789 10.60 -18.55 -4.83
CA VAL A 789 9.64 -17.57 -4.30
C VAL A 789 10.23 -16.15 -4.36
N MET A 790 11.56 -16.02 -4.27
CA MET A 790 12.25 -14.73 -4.29
C MET A 790 12.21 -14.14 -5.69
N GLU A 791 12.59 -14.92 -6.70
CA GLU A 791 12.54 -14.55 -8.12
C GLU A 791 11.12 -14.14 -8.54
N TYR A 792 10.10 -14.96 -8.25
CA TYR A 792 8.74 -14.65 -8.68
C TYR A 792 8.18 -13.39 -8.00
N VAL A 793 8.50 -13.15 -6.73
CA VAL A 793 8.08 -11.91 -6.04
C VAL A 793 8.83 -10.69 -6.59
N GLN A 794 10.07 -10.85 -7.07
CA GLN A 794 10.75 -9.80 -7.83
C GLN A 794 10.09 -9.55 -9.18
N MET A 795 9.66 -10.59 -9.92
CA MET A 795 8.89 -10.45 -11.17
C MET A 795 7.60 -9.66 -10.92
N MET A 796 6.76 -10.09 -9.98
CA MET A 796 5.53 -9.35 -9.63
C MET A 796 5.80 -7.89 -9.20
N LYS A 797 6.94 -7.61 -8.56
CA LYS A 797 7.33 -6.24 -8.17
C LYS A 797 7.79 -5.34 -9.33
N LYS A 798 8.17 -5.92 -10.48
CA LYS A 798 8.36 -5.21 -11.75
C LYS A 798 7.01 -4.82 -12.35
N ASP A 799 6.04 -5.74 -12.34
CA ASP A 799 4.71 -5.51 -12.90
C ASP A 799 3.85 -4.57 -12.02
N ARG A 800 3.95 -4.66 -10.70
CA ARG A 800 3.18 -3.79 -9.78
C ARG A 800 3.94 -3.54 -8.47
N MET A 801 3.97 -2.27 -8.03
CA MET A 801 4.72 -1.89 -6.83
C MET A 801 4.25 -2.64 -5.57
N ASN A 802 5.19 -2.97 -4.68
CA ASN A 802 4.91 -3.50 -3.34
C ASN A 802 4.03 -4.78 -3.32
N MET A 803 4.03 -5.59 -4.38
CA MET A 803 3.41 -6.93 -4.39
C MET A 803 4.01 -7.79 -3.27
N ILE A 804 3.13 -8.38 -2.46
CA ILE A 804 3.40 -8.87 -1.10
C ILE A 804 3.94 -7.74 -0.19
N GLN A 805 3.14 -7.34 0.80
CA GLN A 805 3.39 -6.13 1.60
C GLN A 805 4.13 -6.38 2.91
N THR A 806 4.10 -7.60 3.45
CA THR A 806 4.73 -7.93 4.73
C THR A 806 5.46 -9.28 4.67
N HIS A 807 6.43 -9.49 5.57
CA HIS A 807 7.21 -10.73 5.60
C HIS A 807 6.39 -11.95 6.05
N GLU A 808 5.34 -11.74 6.85
CA GLU A 808 4.36 -12.77 7.23
C GLU A 808 3.57 -13.23 6.00
N GLN A 809 3.16 -12.29 5.13
CA GLN A 809 2.52 -12.62 3.85
C GLN A 809 3.47 -13.38 2.90
N TYR A 810 4.77 -13.11 2.98
CA TYR A 810 5.80 -13.84 2.24
C TYR A 810 5.96 -15.28 2.76
N GLU A 811 6.03 -15.47 4.09
CA GLU A 811 6.08 -16.79 4.74
C GLU A 811 4.88 -17.68 4.40
N VAL A 812 3.66 -17.11 4.35
CA VAL A 812 2.43 -17.84 3.96
C VAL A 812 2.51 -18.43 2.55
N VAL A 813 3.22 -17.80 1.61
CA VAL A 813 3.41 -18.38 0.27
C VAL A 813 4.14 -19.72 0.39
N PHE A 814 5.19 -19.82 1.20
CA PHE A 814 5.90 -21.08 1.41
C PHE A 814 5.04 -22.11 2.13
N GLU A 815 4.25 -21.71 3.14
CA GLU A 815 3.36 -22.63 3.85
C GLU A 815 2.26 -23.19 2.94
N ALA A 816 1.61 -22.33 2.15
CA ALA A 816 0.59 -22.72 1.19
C ALA A 816 1.15 -23.59 0.06
N LEU A 817 2.38 -23.33 -0.42
CA LEU A 817 3.05 -24.22 -1.37
C LEU A 817 3.41 -25.57 -0.75
N LEU A 818 3.97 -25.60 0.46
CA LEU A 818 4.24 -26.86 1.18
C LEU A 818 2.96 -27.67 1.35
N GLU A 819 1.87 -27.03 1.76
CA GLU A 819 0.56 -27.61 1.92
C GLU A 819 0.04 -28.20 0.60
N LEU A 820 0.07 -27.42 -0.49
CA LEU A 820 -0.36 -27.83 -1.83
C LEU A 820 0.44 -29.02 -2.39
N PHE A 821 1.77 -29.03 -2.23
CA PHE A 821 2.61 -30.13 -2.71
C PHE A 821 2.60 -31.36 -1.78
N THR A 822 2.29 -31.19 -0.50
CA THR A 822 2.26 -32.30 0.46
C THR A 822 0.92 -33.02 0.45
N VAL A 823 -0.18 -32.29 0.27
CA VAL A 823 -1.55 -32.77 0.42
C VAL A 823 -2.18 -33.02 -0.95
N PRO A 824 -2.63 -34.25 -1.26
CA PRO A 824 -3.23 -34.55 -2.56
C PRO A 824 -4.52 -33.76 -2.79
N ASP A 825 -4.85 -33.54 -4.06
CA ASP A 825 -6.21 -33.20 -4.46
C ASP A 825 -7.02 -34.51 -4.54
N THR A 826 -8.02 -34.62 -3.67
CA THR A 826 -8.85 -35.81 -3.40
C THR A 826 -10.33 -35.56 -3.70
N SER A 827 -10.67 -34.42 -4.30
CA SER A 827 -12.06 -34.07 -4.56
C SER A 827 -12.61 -34.78 -5.79
N ILE A 828 -13.84 -35.27 -5.67
CA ILE A 828 -14.54 -36.04 -6.68
C ILE A 828 -15.90 -35.38 -6.92
N PRO A 829 -16.23 -34.92 -8.15
CA PRO A 829 -17.56 -34.37 -8.45
C PRO A 829 -18.67 -35.38 -8.13
N LYS A 830 -19.78 -34.93 -7.53
CA LYS A 830 -20.90 -35.77 -7.05
C LYS A 830 -21.35 -36.77 -8.12
N ASN A 831 -21.60 -36.26 -9.34
CA ASN A 831 -22.08 -37.05 -10.48
C ASN A 831 -21.08 -38.13 -10.96
N ASN A 832 -19.79 -38.00 -10.63
CA ASN A 832 -18.75 -38.97 -10.98
C ASN A 832 -18.38 -39.91 -9.82
N PHE A 833 -18.93 -39.71 -8.62
CA PHE A 833 -18.48 -40.38 -7.40
C PHE A 833 -18.64 -41.90 -7.43
N CYS A 834 -19.86 -42.42 -7.67
CA CYS A 834 -20.09 -43.86 -7.65
C CYS A 834 -19.23 -44.61 -8.66
N GLY A 835 -19.19 -44.13 -9.92
CA GLY A 835 -18.35 -44.73 -10.96
C GLY A 835 -16.84 -44.62 -10.69
N TYR A 836 -16.39 -43.57 -10.01
CA TYR A 836 -15.00 -43.49 -9.53
C TYR A 836 -14.73 -44.55 -8.46
N ILE A 837 -15.61 -44.68 -7.46
CA ILE A 837 -15.46 -45.63 -6.35
C ILE A 837 -15.49 -47.08 -6.85
N GLU A 838 -16.46 -47.46 -7.68
CA GLU A 838 -16.50 -48.77 -8.33
C GLU A 838 -15.23 -49.07 -9.12
N LYS A 839 -14.68 -48.07 -9.82
CA LYS A 839 -13.42 -48.21 -10.56
C LYS A 839 -12.20 -48.37 -9.64
N GLN A 840 -12.24 -47.90 -8.39
CA GLN A 840 -11.20 -48.21 -7.40
C GLN A 840 -11.39 -49.61 -6.82
N GLU A 841 -12.62 -49.99 -6.45
CA GLU A 841 -12.96 -51.29 -5.86
C GLU A 841 -12.69 -52.47 -6.81
N ASN A 842 -12.90 -52.27 -8.11
CA ASN A 842 -12.59 -53.27 -9.15
C ASN A 842 -11.08 -53.48 -9.39
N LYS A 843 -10.19 -52.60 -8.88
CA LYS A 843 -8.75 -52.83 -8.95
C LYS A 843 -8.36 -53.89 -7.92
N ARG A 844 -7.92 -55.06 -8.38
CA ARG A 844 -7.38 -56.14 -7.53
C ARG A 844 -6.01 -55.76 -6.94
N LEU A 845 -6.01 -54.79 -6.04
CA LEU A 845 -4.82 -54.31 -5.33
C LEU A 845 -4.67 -55.02 -3.98
N PRO A 846 -3.44 -55.20 -3.48
CA PRO A 846 -3.20 -55.54 -2.09
C PRO A 846 -3.92 -54.57 -1.14
N GLN A 847 -4.41 -55.04 0.01
CA GLN A 847 -5.22 -54.23 0.93
C GLN A 847 -4.49 -52.96 1.42
N ASN A 848 -3.16 -52.99 1.54
CA ASN A 848 -2.32 -51.84 1.89
C ASN A 848 -2.10 -50.82 0.74
N GLN A 849 -2.59 -51.11 -0.46
CA GLN A 849 -2.49 -50.26 -1.66
C GLN A 849 -3.85 -49.77 -2.15
N THR A 850 -4.95 -50.04 -1.42
CA THR A 850 -6.25 -49.45 -1.75
C THR A 850 -6.23 -47.93 -1.55
N MET A 851 -7.02 -47.21 -2.37
CA MET A 851 -7.15 -45.75 -2.28
C MET A 851 -7.48 -45.30 -0.85
N TYR A 852 -8.49 -45.92 -0.23
CA TYR A 852 -8.91 -45.63 1.14
C TYR A 852 -7.75 -45.74 2.15
N ARG A 853 -6.90 -46.76 2.01
CA ARG A 853 -5.82 -47.03 2.97
C ARG A 853 -4.61 -46.11 2.76
N GLN A 854 -4.31 -45.76 1.51
CA GLN A 854 -3.28 -44.76 1.19
C GLN A 854 -3.68 -43.37 1.71
N GLU A 855 -4.92 -42.96 1.47
CA GLU A 855 -5.50 -41.72 2.01
C GLU A 855 -5.47 -41.70 3.54
N PHE A 856 -5.96 -42.76 4.19
CA PHE A 856 -5.94 -42.88 5.64
C PHE A 856 -4.52 -42.83 6.24
N GLN A 857 -3.57 -43.59 5.67
CA GLN A 857 -2.16 -43.54 6.10
C GLN A 857 -1.56 -42.14 5.95
N LYS A 858 -1.89 -41.44 4.86
CA LYS A 858 -1.47 -40.06 4.64
C LYS A 858 -2.10 -39.11 5.67
N LEU A 859 -3.39 -39.25 6.00
CA LEU A 859 -4.03 -38.50 7.09
C LEU A 859 -3.30 -38.71 8.44
N GLN A 860 -3.02 -39.97 8.82
CA GLN A 860 -2.27 -40.26 10.05
C GLN A 860 -0.89 -39.58 10.05
N SER A 861 -0.18 -39.55 8.90
CA SER A 861 1.11 -38.87 8.77
C SER A 861 1.06 -37.33 8.82
N LEU A 862 -0.13 -36.75 8.65
CA LEU A 862 -0.39 -35.31 8.64
C LEU A 862 -1.05 -34.79 9.92
N LYS A 863 -1.37 -35.65 10.89
CA LYS A 863 -1.93 -35.25 12.18
C LYS A 863 -0.99 -34.25 12.87
N PRO A 864 -1.50 -33.09 13.36
CA PRO A 864 -0.66 -32.12 14.03
C PRO A 864 -0.21 -32.64 15.41
N SER A 865 1.04 -32.36 15.74
CA SER A 865 1.66 -32.71 17.02
C SER A 865 1.76 -31.48 17.91
N TYR A 866 0.70 -31.20 18.67
CA TYR A 866 0.63 -30.08 19.59
C TYR A 866 1.50 -30.27 20.85
N LYS A 867 2.08 -29.20 21.35
CA LYS A 867 2.93 -29.15 22.54
C LYS A 867 2.08 -29.16 23.82
N PRO A 868 2.60 -29.64 24.96
CA PRO A 868 1.87 -29.61 26.24
C PRO A 868 1.39 -28.22 26.69
N ALA A 869 2.03 -27.14 26.23
CA ALA A 869 1.66 -25.76 26.52
C ALA A 869 0.37 -25.29 25.80
N GLU A 870 -0.04 -25.99 24.73
CA GLU A 870 -1.25 -25.71 23.94
C GLU A 870 -2.50 -26.45 24.48
N TYR A 871 -2.31 -27.22 25.56
CA TYR A 871 -3.33 -27.93 26.33
C TYR A 871 -3.35 -27.45 27.79
N ARG A 872 -3.01 -26.18 28.04
CA ARG A 872 -2.77 -25.65 29.39
C ARG A 872 -4.04 -25.65 30.24
N SER A 873 -5.20 -25.32 29.67
CA SER A 873 -6.46 -25.38 30.42
C SER A 873 -6.84 -26.82 30.74
N ALA A 874 -6.67 -27.76 29.80
CA ALA A 874 -7.02 -29.17 29.99
C ALA A 874 -6.13 -29.90 31.03
N ARG A 875 -4.85 -29.53 31.09
CA ARG A 875 -3.83 -30.15 31.97
C ARG A 875 -3.67 -29.43 33.32
N SER A 876 -4.54 -28.46 33.64
CA SER A 876 -4.50 -27.76 34.93
C SER A 876 -4.86 -28.70 36.09
N ARG A 877 -4.38 -28.40 37.30
CA ARG A 877 -4.70 -29.21 38.50
C ARG A 877 -6.22 -29.25 38.79
N GLU A 878 -6.91 -28.16 38.46
CA GLU A 878 -8.37 -28.00 38.62
C GLU A 878 -9.18 -28.75 37.56
N ASN A 879 -8.60 -29.04 36.38
CA ASN A 879 -9.33 -29.58 35.24
C ASN A 879 -8.94 -31.01 34.89
N ILE A 880 -7.81 -31.53 35.42
CA ILE A 880 -7.31 -32.86 35.04
C ILE A 880 -8.34 -33.98 35.28
N HIS A 881 -9.17 -33.86 36.33
CA HIS A 881 -10.25 -34.80 36.66
C HIS A 881 -11.50 -34.64 35.76
N LYS A 882 -11.71 -33.48 35.12
CA LYS A 882 -12.81 -33.22 34.18
C LYS A 882 -12.64 -33.90 32.80
N ASN A 883 -11.70 -34.84 32.67
CA ASN A 883 -11.37 -35.53 31.41
C ASN A 883 -11.56 -37.04 31.59
N SER A 884 -12.36 -37.67 30.72
CA SER A 884 -12.59 -39.12 30.74
C SER A 884 -11.35 -39.92 30.35
N SER A 885 -10.51 -39.36 29.48
CA SER A 885 -9.26 -39.94 29.00
C SER A 885 -8.06 -39.07 29.35
N LYS A 886 -6.93 -39.71 29.63
CA LYS A 886 -5.63 -39.04 29.86
C LYS A 886 -4.92 -38.65 28.55
N ASN A 887 -5.44 -39.09 27.41
CA ASN A 887 -4.83 -38.92 26.09
C ASN A 887 -5.68 -38.08 25.12
N VAL A 888 -6.92 -37.71 25.49
CA VAL A 888 -7.82 -36.91 24.64
C VAL A 888 -8.09 -35.57 25.32
N TYR A 889 -7.39 -34.53 24.90
CA TYR A 889 -7.52 -33.18 25.43
C TYR A 889 -8.00 -32.20 24.36
N PRO A 890 -8.88 -31.24 24.69
CA PRO A 890 -9.19 -30.14 23.78
C PRO A 890 -8.00 -29.19 23.72
N HIS A 891 -7.59 -28.83 22.50
CA HIS A 891 -6.58 -27.80 22.28
C HIS A 891 -7.14 -26.42 22.66
N ASP A 892 -6.35 -25.58 23.35
CA ASP A 892 -6.85 -24.33 23.95
C ASP A 892 -7.45 -23.36 22.90
N ASN A 893 -6.91 -23.30 21.68
CA ASN A 893 -7.47 -22.47 20.58
C ASN A 893 -8.82 -22.96 20.01
N TYR A 894 -9.24 -24.19 20.30
CA TYR A 894 -10.43 -24.81 19.70
C TYR A 894 -11.50 -25.24 20.70
N ARG A 895 -11.26 -25.10 22.01
CA ARG A 895 -12.24 -25.42 23.05
C ARG A 895 -13.37 -24.37 23.11
N PRO A 896 -14.61 -24.76 23.47
CA PRO A 896 -15.59 -23.81 23.94
C PRO A 896 -15.16 -23.24 25.32
N TYR A 897 -15.60 -22.02 25.59
CA TYR A 897 -15.44 -21.36 26.88
C TYR A 897 -16.80 -21.36 27.56
N LEU A 898 -16.86 -21.83 28.80
CA LEU A 898 -18.05 -21.64 29.62
C LEU A 898 -18.08 -20.17 30.08
N MET A 899 -19.22 -19.52 29.92
CA MET A 899 -19.47 -18.12 30.30
C MET A 899 -20.33 -18.05 31.57
N SER A 900 -21.25 -19.00 31.76
CA SER A 900 -22.21 -19.05 32.87
C SER A 900 -21.89 -20.12 33.92
N PHE A 901 -20.61 -20.46 34.15
CA PHE A 901 -20.21 -21.59 35.01
C PHE A 901 -20.44 -21.40 36.53
N GLY A 902 -20.66 -20.17 37.01
CA GLY A 902 -20.98 -19.89 38.41
C GLY A 902 -19.75 -19.60 39.29
N LYS A 903 -19.91 -19.64 40.62
CA LYS A 903 -18.86 -19.23 41.58
C LYS A 903 -17.87 -20.34 41.98
N THR A 904 -18.27 -21.60 41.83
CA THR A 904 -17.59 -22.81 42.33
C THR A 904 -16.87 -23.59 41.23
N ARG A 905 -16.99 -23.15 39.98
CA ARG A 905 -16.51 -23.82 38.77
C ARG A 905 -15.64 -22.86 37.96
N ASN A 906 -15.18 -23.27 36.78
CA ASN A 906 -14.33 -22.50 35.90
C ASN A 906 -14.78 -22.64 34.43
N ASP A 907 -14.08 -21.97 33.51
CA ASP A 907 -14.45 -21.84 32.09
C ASP A 907 -14.25 -23.09 31.23
N TYR A 908 -13.89 -24.23 31.83
CA TYR A 908 -13.38 -25.43 31.14
C TYR A 908 -14.38 -26.60 31.08
N ILE A 909 -14.47 -27.17 29.88
CA ILE A 909 -15.06 -28.48 29.58
C ILE A 909 -14.20 -29.21 28.53
N ASN A 910 -14.15 -30.55 28.56
CA ASN A 910 -13.49 -31.35 27.53
C ASN A 910 -14.34 -31.46 26.26
N ALA A 911 -14.34 -30.39 25.47
CA ALA A 911 -15.02 -30.31 24.18
C ALA A 911 -14.21 -29.50 23.17
N VAL A 912 -14.49 -29.69 21.87
CA VAL A 912 -13.93 -28.87 20.78
C VAL A 912 -15.04 -28.31 19.89
N ILE A 913 -14.87 -27.08 19.46
CA ILE A 913 -15.69 -26.44 18.42
C ILE A 913 -15.19 -26.93 17.06
N VAL A 914 -16.08 -27.50 16.25
CA VAL A 914 -15.83 -27.82 14.84
C VAL A 914 -16.82 -27.01 13.99
N PRO A 915 -16.37 -26.12 13.08
CA PRO A 915 -17.28 -25.41 12.18
C PRO A 915 -17.80 -26.33 11.08
N GLY A 916 -18.95 -25.99 10.52
CA GLY A 916 -19.45 -26.54 9.28
C GLY A 916 -18.76 -25.96 8.04
N TYR A 917 -19.16 -26.45 6.88
CA TYR A 917 -18.88 -25.81 5.59
C TYR A 917 -19.79 -24.60 5.38
N SER A 918 -21.05 -24.68 5.80
CA SER A 918 -21.95 -23.51 5.88
C SER A 918 -21.61 -22.63 7.08
N ALA A 919 -21.64 -21.31 6.89
CA ALA A 919 -21.36 -20.34 7.96
C ALA A 919 -22.33 -20.41 9.15
N GLU A 920 -23.53 -20.97 8.97
CA GLU A 920 -24.52 -21.21 10.04
C GLU A 920 -24.27 -22.52 10.83
N SER A 921 -23.48 -23.43 10.25
CA SER A 921 -23.30 -24.79 10.74
C SER A 921 -22.09 -24.86 11.69
N LYS A 922 -22.29 -25.48 12.86
CA LYS A 922 -21.27 -25.60 13.91
C LYS A 922 -21.59 -26.78 14.82
N PHE A 923 -20.54 -27.48 15.25
CA PHE A 923 -20.60 -28.61 16.16
C PHE A 923 -19.86 -28.32 17.46
N LEU A 924 -20.40 -28.81 18.57
CA LEU A 924 -19.75 -28.87 19.88
C LEU A 924 -19.48 -30.34 20.18
N VAL A 925 -18.24 -30.79 19.98
CA VAL A 925 -17.92 -32.21 20.06
C VAL A 925 -17.26 -32.51 21.40
N THR A 926 -17.91 -33.32 22.23
CA THR A 926 -17.54 -33.54 23.64
C THR A 926 -17.52 -35.02 23.98
N GLN A 927 -16.72 -35.36 24.99
CA GLN A 927 -16.84 -36.65 25.69
C GLN A 927 -18.19 -36.76 26.39
N CYS A 928 -18.52 -37.97 26.83
CA CYS A 928 -19.66 -38.21 27.71
C CYS A 928 -19.43 -37.48 29.05
N PRO A 929 -20.41 -36.72 29.58
CA PRO A 929 -20.25 -36.00 30.83
C PRO A 929 -20.05 -36.94 32.03
N LEU A 930 -18.94 -36.71 32.74
CA LEU A 930 -18.67 -37.27 34.06
C LEU A 930 -19.61 -36.62 35.10
N VAL A 931 -19.81 -37.28 36.25
CA VAL A 931 -20.69 -36.83 37.35
C VAL A 931 -20.38 -35.38 37.74
N GLU A 932 -19.10 -35.06 37.91
CA GLU A 932 -18.60 -33.74 38.24
C GLU A 932 -18.81 -32.69 37.13
N THR A 933 -18.97 -33.09 35.86
CA THR A 933 -19.05 -32.21 34.68
C THR A 933 -20.46 -32.05 34.08
N VAL A 934 -21.49 -32.70 34.63
CA VAL A 934 -22.88 -32.60 34.12
C VAL A 934 -23.35 -31.14 34.06
N VAL A 935 -23.02 -30.34 35.08
CA VAL A 935 -23.34 -28.90 35.10
C VAL A 935 -22.57 -28.16 34.00
N ASP A 936 -21.27 -28.44 33.81
CA ASP A 936 -20.45 -27.82 32.75
C ASP A 936 -21.01 -28.13 31.36
N PHE A 937 -21.53 -29.34 31.13
CA PHE A 937 -22.16 -29.73 29.87
C PHE A 937 -23.42 -28.90 29.59
N TRP A 938 -24.33 -28.79 30.55
CA TRP A 938 -25.55 -27.97 30.36
C TRP A 938 -25.25 -26.48 30.28
N THR A 939 -24.22 -25.99 30.99
CA THR A 939 -23.65 -24.65 30.79
C THR A 939 -23.15 -24.46 29.36
N MET A 940 -22.38 -25.41 28.80
CA MET A 940 -21.90 -25.34 27.41
C MET A 940 -23.07 -25.31 26.39
N VAL A 941 -24.08 -26.16 26.59
CA VAL A 941 -25.26 -26.25 25.72
C VAL A 941 -26.05 -24.94 25.73
N TYR A 942 -26.21 -24.31 26.89
CA TYR A 942 -26.87 -23.00 27.04
C TYR A 942 -26.02 -21.86 26.47
N ASP A 943 -24.76 -21.71 26.91
CA ASP A 943 -23.86 -20.60 26.57
C ASP A 943 -23.55 -20.52 25.06
N HIS A 944 -23.59 -21.66 24.36
CA HIS A 944 -23.42 -21.72 22.91
C HIS A 944 -24.73 -21.88 22.13
N GLY A 945 -25.90 -21.83 22.78
CA GLY A 945 -27.21 -21.87 22.13
C GLY A 945 -27.51 -23.18 21.39
N SER A 946 -26.91 -24.30 21.80
CA SER A 946 -27.08 -25.61 21.17
C SER A 946 -28.49 -26.15 21.46
N LYS A 947 -29.33 -26.30 20.45
CA LYS A 947 -30.69 -26.86 20.60
C LYS A 947 -30.76 -28.36 20.30
N ILE A 948 -29.72 -28.92 19.68
CA ILE A 948 -29.66 -30.32 19.25
C ILE A 948 -28.49 -31.00 19.94
N VAL A 949 -28.74 -32.19 20.48
CA VAL A 949 -27.72 -33.08 21.04
C VAL A 949 -27.82 -34.43 20.31
N VAL A 950 -26.69 -34.97 19.88
CA VAL A 950 -26.58 -36.30 19.25
C VAL A 950 -25.75 -37.18 20.16
N MET A 951 -26.35 -38.23 20.72
CA MET A 951 -25.70 -39.15 21.65
C MET A 951 -25.48 -40.52 21.00
N LEU A 952 -24.22 -40.85 20.74
CA LEU A 952 -23.80 -41.99 19.91
C LEU A 952 -23.46 -43.25 20.72
N ASP A 953 -23.36 -43.15 22.05
CA ASP A 953 -23.10 -44.27 22.96
C ASP A 953 -24.19 -44.43 24.01
N LEU A 954 -24.99 -45.50 23.87
CA LEU A 954 -26.04 -45.87 24.82
C LEU A 954 -25.60 -46.87 25.91
N ALA A 955 -24.37 -47.39 25.85
CA ALA A 955 -23.78 -48.09 27.00
C ALA A 955 -23.57 -47.15 28.20
N ASN A 956 -23.44 -45.84 27.94
CA ASN A 956 -23.37 -44.80 28.95
C ASN A 956 -24.75 -44.39 29.52
N LYS A 957 -25.74 -45.29 29.56
CA LYS A 957 -26.99 -45.09 30.34
C LYS A 957 -26.74 -44.84 31.83
N ASN A 958 -25.59 -45.29 32.34
CA ASN A 958 -25.14 -45.03 33.72
C ASN A 958 -24.37 -43.70 33.85
N ALA A 959 -24.18 -42.92 32.77
CA ALA A 959 -23.59 -41.59 32.88
C ALA A 959 -24.62 -40.60 33.41
N ALA A 960 -24.17 -39.67 34.26
CA ALA A 960 -25.02 -38.74 35.01
C ALA A 960 -25.76 -37.67 34.15
N LEU A 961 -25.74 -37.82 32.82
CA LEU A 961 -26.52 -37.03 31.88
C LEU A 961 -27.89 -37.64 31.56
N TRP A 962 -28.10 -38.93 31.81
CA TRP A 962 -29.33 -39.62 31.44
C TRP A 962 -30.51 -39.21 32.35
N ILE A 963 -31.66 -38.92 31.73
CA ILE A 963 -32.89 -38.53 32.43
C ILE A 963 -33.95 -39.62 32.20
N ASP A 964 -34.15 -40.45 33.21
CA ASP A 964 -35.20 -41.48 33.21
C ASP A 964 -36.60 -40.85 33.32
N GLU A 965 -37.63 -41.64 33.00
CA GLU A 965 -39.02 -41.18 32.78
C GLU A 965 -39.71 -40.52 34.00
N LYS A 966 -39.08 -40.54 35.18
CA LYS A 966 -39.64 -40.02 36.44
C LYS A 966 -38.82 -38.90 37.08
N GLU A 967 -37.68 -38.51 36.50
CA GLU A 967 -36.74 -37.61 37.16
C GLU A 967 -36.59 -36.26 36.45
N ASN A 968 -36.39 -35.20 37.24
CA ASN A 968 -35.95 -33.89 36.77
C ASN A 968 -34.50 -33.72 37.23
N LEU A 969 -33.59 -33.37 36.30
CA LEU A 969 -32.20 -33.10 36.66
C LEU A 969 -32.10 -31.66 37.18
N GLU A 970 -32.02 -31.52 38.51
CA GLU A 970 -31.85 -30.24 39.20
C GLU A 970 -30.36 -29.95 39.44
N CYS A 971 -29.78 -29.05 38.64
CA CYS A 971 -28.41 -28.54 38.79
C CYS A 971 -28.41 -27.21 39.57
N GLU A 972 -27.23 -26.69 39.96
CA GLU A 972 -27.13 -25.39 40.68
C GLU A 972 -27.84 -24.23 39.94
N GLN A 973 -27.70 -24.19 38.60
CA GLN A 973 -28.15 -23.07 37.77
C GLN A 973 -29.28 -23.43 36.80
N PHE A 974 -29.48 -24.72 36.52
CA PHE A 974 -30.43 -25.23 35.54
C PHE A 974 -31.36 -26.25 36.15
N SER A 975 -32.59 -26.35 35.63
CA SER A 975 -33.40 -27.56 35.77
C SER A 975 -33.70 -28.12 34.38
N VAL A 976 -33.40 -29.40 34.18
CA VAL A 976 -33.65 -30.11 32.92
C VAL A 976 -34.83 -31.05 33.13
N VAL A 977 -35.90 -30.81 32.38
CA VAL A 977 -37.17 -31.52 32.51
C VAL A 977 -37.45 -32.27 31.22
N LYS A 978 -37.70 -33.58 31.30
CA LYS A 978 -38.08 -34.42 30.16
C LYS A 978 -39.54 -34.20 29.80
N ASP A 979 -39.84 -33.99 28.52
CA ASP A 979 -41.20 -33.86 28.03
C ASP A 979 -41.86 -35.23 27.80
N LYS A 980 -43.17 -35.29 28.05
CA LYS A 980 -44.03 -36.48 27.90
C LYS A 980 -44.15 -36.94 26.45
N SER A 981 -43.85 -36.07 25.47
CA SER A 981 -43.85 -36.41 24.04
C SER A 981 -42.56 -37.10 23.54
N SER A 982 -41.62 -37.40 24.43
CA SER A 982 -40.33 -38.04 24.09
C SER A 982 -40.49 -39.47 23.57
N LEU A 983 -39.78 -39.80 22.48
CA LEU A 983 -39.65 -41.15 21.93
C LEU A 983 -38.31 -41.77 22.33
N GLN A 984 -38.19 -43.10 22.26
CA GLN A 984 -36.97 -43.80 22.68
C GLN A 984 -35.71 -43.40 21.87
N SER A 985 -35.87 -43.01 20.59
CA SER A 985 -34.78 -42.51 19.75
C SER A 985 -34.60 -40.99 19.77
N GLU A 986 -35.55 -40.24 20.36
CA GLU A 986 -35.65 -38.79 20.30
C GLU A 986 -36.28 -38.23 21.58
N LEU A 987 -35.44 -37.75 22.49
CA LEU A 987 -35.87 -37.20 23.77
C LEU A 987 -36.03 -35.69 23.63
N LYS A 988 -37.18 -35.16 24.05
CA LYS A 988 -37.44 -33.71 24.10
C LYS A 988 -37.27 -33.23 25.53
N LEU A 989 -36.35 -32.29 25.74
CA LEU A 989 -35.98 -31.77 27.06
C LEU A 989 -36.22 -30.26 27.10
N SER A 990 -36.68 -29.76 28.24
CA SER A 990 -36.73 -28.33 28.55
C SER A 990 -35.61 -27.97 29.52
N LEU A 991 -34.62 -27.21 29.04
CA LEU A 991 -33.55 -26.63 29.84
C LEU A 991 -34.01 -25.27 30.37
N ASN A 992 -34.20 -25.14 31.68
CA ASN A 992 -34.67 -23.90 32.31
C ASN A 992 -33.55 -23.28 33.14
N HIS A 993 -33.20 -22.01 32.88
CA HIS A 993 -32.19 -21.30 33.66
C HIS A 993 -32.82 -20.64 34.90
N LYS A 994 -32.42 -21.07 36.11
CA LYS A 994 -33.10 -20.73 37.38
C LYS A 994 -33.17 -19.24 37.69
N LYS A 995 -32.11 -18.47 37.38
CA LYS A 995 -32.09 -17.01 37.58
C LYS A 995 -32.83 -16.24 36.47
N ASN A 996 -32.45 -16.48 35.22
CA ASN A 996 -32.95 -15.74 34.05
C ASN A 996 -34.41 -16.06 33.71
N LYS A 997 -34.96 -17.18 34.22
CA LYS A 997 -36.32 -17.71 33.91
C LYS A 997 -36.54 -18.06 32.44
N GLU A 998 -35.47 -18.13 31.65
CA GLU A 998 -35.49 -18.58 30.27
C GLU A 998 -35.67 -20.10 30.20
N ARG A 999 -36.42 -20.54 29.19
CA ARG A 999 -36.62 -21.96 28.84
C ARG A 999 -36.17 -22.18 27.41
N GLN A 1000 -35.27 -23.12 27.21
CA GLN A 1000 -34.82 -23.58 25.90
C GLN A 1000 -35.30 -25.02 25.66
N SER A 1001 -35.91 -25.27 24.51
CA SER A 1001 -36.23 -26.62 24.05
C SER A 1001 -34.98 -27.26 23.44
N ILE A 1002 -34.67 -28.48 23.88
CA ILE A 1002 -33.52 -29.27 23.43
C ILE A 1002 -34.04 -30.60 22.89
N THR A 1003 -33.60 -30.98 21.69
CA THR A 1003 -33.90 -32.30 21.10
C THR A 1003 -32.65 -33.18 21.14
N VAL A 1004 -32.77 -34.37 21.73
CA VAL A 1004 -31.67 -35.33 21.88
C VAL A 1004 -31.92 -36.56 21.02
N PHE A 1005 -31.12 -36.75 19.97
CA PHE A 1005 -31.13 -37.93 19.12
C PHE A 1005 -30.21 -39.00 19.71
N THR A 1006 -30.67 -40.25 19.77
CA THR A 1006 -29.88 -41.37 20.33
C THR A 1006 -29.63 -42.47 19.30
N ALA A 1007 -28.37 -42.95 19.23
CA ALA A 1007 -27.96 -43.98 18.29
C ALA A 1007 -28.37 -45.40 18.76
N THR A 1008 -29.67 -45.67 18.85
CA THR A 1008 -30.26 -46.91 19.39
C THR A 1008 -29.79 -48.22 18.76
N LYS A 1009 -29.36 -48.23 17.49
CA LYS A 1009 -28.89 -49.43 16.79
C LYS A 1009 -27.35 -49.53 16.74
N TRP A 1010 -26.60 -48.55 17.24
CA TRP A 1010 -25.13 -48.59 17.26
C TRP A 1010 -24.63 -49.26 18.55
N THR A 1011 -24.18 -50.51 18.42
CA THR A 1011 -23.61 -51.27 19.54
C THR A 1011 -22.35 -50.62 20.12
N ALA A 1012 -22.11 -50.84 21.42
CA ALA A 1012 -20.98 -50.24 22.12
C ALA A 1012 -19.61 -50.80 21.67
N ASN A 1013 -19.57 -52.05 21.21
CA ASN A 1013 -18.35 -52.78 20.89
C ASN A 1013 -17.98 -52.74 19.39
N THR A 1014 -18.53 -51.80 18.62
CA THR A 1014 -18.34 -51.72 17.16
C THR A 1014 -17.99 -50.30 16.73
N ASP A 1015 -16.87 -50.16 16.02
CA ASP A 1015 -16.34 -48.85 15.59
C ASP A 1015 -17.21 -48.15 14.54
N VAL A 1016 -18.03 -48.92 13.82
CA VAL A 1016 -19.02 -48.45 12.83
C VAL A 1016 -20.40 -49.06 13.11
N PRO A 1017 -21.50 -48.42 12.66
CA PRO A 1017 -22.82 -49.05 12.63
C PRO A 1017 -22.88 -50.23 11.62
N SER A 1018 -23.87 -51.10 11.78
CA SER A 1018 -24.01 -52.31 10.95
C SER A 1018 -24.55 -52.08 9.53
N SER A 1019 -25.17 -50.93 9.26
CA SER A 1019 -25.79 -50.60 7.97
C SER A 1019 -25.60 -49.10 7.67
N PRO A 1020 -25.11 -48.72 6.46
CA PRO A 1020 -24.98 -47.33 6.04
C PRO A 1020 -26.29 -46.54 6.12
N GLU A 1021 -27.40 -47.19 5.74
CA GLU A 1021 -28.74 -46.62 5.68
C GLU A 1021 -29.20 -46.12 7.06
N TYR A 1022 -28.90 -46.87 8.13
CA TYR A 1022 -29.19 -46.41 9.50
C TYR A 1022 -28.41 -45.14 9.88
N MET A 1023 -27.17 -45.01 9.44
CA MET A 1023 -26.36 -43.82 9.71
C MET A 1023 -26.88 -42.60 8.94
N LEU A 1024 -27.30 -42.81 7.69
CA LEU A 1024 -27.94 -41.79 6.86
C LEU A 1024 -29.30 -41.37 7.44
N GLU A 1025 -30.14 -42.31 7.89
CA GLU A 1025 -31.42 -42.06 8.58
C GLU A 1025 -31.22 -41.16 9.82
N LEU A 1026 -30.22 -41.48 10.65
CA LEU A 1026 -29.89 -40.68 11.84
C LEU A 1026 -29.42 -39.27 11.48
N ILE A 1027 -28.56 -39.14 10.45
CA ILE A 1027 -28.08 -37.84 9.99
C ILE A 1027 -29.22 -37.00 9.40
N GLN A 1028 -30.10 -37.59 8.59
CA GLN A 1028 -31.21 -36.87 7.97
C GLN A 1028 -32.14 -36.29 9.03
N ARG A 1029 -32.54 -37.08 10.04
CA ARG A 1029 -33.37 -36.60 11.16
C ARG A 1029 -32.72 -35.44 11.93
N VAL A 1030 -31.40 -35.46 12.07
CA VAL A 1030 -30.65 -34.35 12.69
C VAL A 1030 -30.64 -33.12 11.78
N ILE A 1031 -30.52 -33.28 10.46
CA ILE A 1031 -30.62 -32.20 9.47
C ILE A 1031 -32.01 -31.57 9.49
N ASP A 1032 -33.08 -32.37 9.41
CA ASP A 1032 -34.47 -31.89 9.43
C ASP A 1032 -34.77 -31.07 10.70
N CYS A 1033 -34.25 -31.52 11.85
CA CYS A 1033 -34.35 -30.80 13.11
C CYS A 1033 -33.51 -29.50 13.12
N TRP A 1034 -32.33 -29.52 12.49
CA TRP A 1034 -31.42 -28.39 12.40
C TRP A 1034 -31.96 -27.27 11.50
N GLU A 1035 -32.61 -27.60 10.39
CA GLU A 1035 -33.25 -26.60 9.50
C GLU A 1035 -34.32 -25.77 10.24
N ILE A 1036 -35.07 -26.40 11.16
CA ILE A 1036 -36.10 -25.72 11.95
C ILE A 1036 -35.47 -24.88 13.09
N ASN A 1037 -34.48 -25.45 13.78
CA ASN A 1037 -33.99 -24.87 15.04
C ASN A 1037 -32.85 -23.87 14.86
N LYS A 1038 -31.98 -24.13 13.88
CA LYS A 1038 -30.67 -23.48 13.60
C LYS A 1038 -29.72 -23.40 14.82
N GLY A 1039 -28.47 -23.05 14.56
CA GLY A 1039 -27.41 -22.98 15.57
C GLY A 1039 -26.68 -24.31 15.82
N PRO A 1040 -25.86 -24.41 16.89
CA PRO A 1040 -24.93 -25.52 17.02
C PRO A 1040 -25.55 -26.88 17.35
N ILE A 1041 -24.90 -27.94 16.89
CA ILE A 1041 -25.21 -29.34 17.19
C ILE A 1041 -24.17 -29.87 18.17
N THR A 1042 -24.58 -30.29 19.37
CA THR A 1042 -23.68 -30.96 20.32
C THR A 1042 -23.59 -32.44 20.00
N VAL A 1043 -22.39 -33.00 19.82
CA VAL A 1043 -22.18 -34.41 19.45
C VAL A 1043 -21.37 -35.11 20.55
N VAL A 1044 -21.93 -36.19 21.10
CA VAL A 1044 -21.46 -36.87 22.31
C VAL A 1044 -21.23 -38.37 22.03
N CYS A 1045 -20.04 -38.84 22.35
CA CYS A 1045 -19.72 -40.27 22.52
C CYS A 1045 -18.84 -40.43 23.76
N SER A 1046 -18.47 -41.67 24.11
CA SER A 1046 -17.68 -42.00 25.30
C SER A 1046 -16.42 -41.13 25.48
N ASP A 1047 -15.57 -41.06 24.46
CA ASP A 1047 -14.30 -40.30 24.44
C ASP A 1047 -14.41 -38.90 23.79
N GLY A 1048 -15.47 -38.65 23.01
CA GLY A 1048 -15.63 -37.43 22.23
C GLY A 1048 -14.73 -37.35 21.00
N CYS A 1049 -14.21 -38.47 20.49
CA CYS A 1049 -13.38 -38.53 19.29
C CYS A 1049 -13.65 -39.73 18.35
N SER A 1050 -14.01 -40.91 18.86
CA SER A 1050 -14.22 -42.12 18.03
C SER A 1050 -15.51 -42.03 17.22
N LYS A 1051 -16.66 -42.35 17.82
CA LYS A 1051 -17.97 -42.31 17.16
C LYS A 1051 -18.37 -40.89 16.76
N SER A 1052 -18.06 -39.90 17.60
CA SER A 1052 -18.29 -38.49 17.27
C SER A 1052 -17.49 -38.06 16.04
N GLY A 1053 -16.27 -38.57 15.85
CA GLY A 1053 -15.45 -38.29 14.67
C GLY A 1053 -16.11 -38.78 13.39
N LEU A 1054 -16.63 -40.02 13.40
CA LEU A 1054 -17.36 -40.60 12.28
C LEU A 1054 -18.65 -39.82 11.95
N PHE A 1055 -19.49 -39.50 12.95
CA PHE A 1055 -20.71 -38.72 12.74
C PHE A 1055 -20.41 -37.33 12.15
N VAL A 1056 -19.45 -36.61 12.74
CA VAL A 1056 -19.11 -35.25 12.31
C VAL A 1056 -18.47 -35.27 10.92
N ALA A 1057 -17.55 -36.19 10.63
CA ALA A 1057 -16.96 -36.32 9.30
C ALA A 1057 -18.03 -36.59 8.22
N LEU A 1058 -18.95 -37.52 8.45
CA LEU A 1058 -19.99 -37.83 7.47
C LEU A 1058 -20.97 -36.67 7.29
N ARG A 1059 -21.45 -36.04 8.38
CA ARG A 1059 -22.35 -34.87 8.32
C ARG A 1059 -21.69 -33.66 7.66
N LEU A 1060 -20.37 -33.47 7.82
CA LEU A 1060 -19.61 -32.42 7.14
C LEU A 1060 -19.39 -32.72 5.66
N ALA A 1061 -19.07 -33.97 5.29
CA ALA A 1061 -18.90 -34.36 3.90
C ALA A 1061 -20.20 -34.26 3.10
N LEU A 1062 -21.34 -34.62 3.70
CA LEU A 1062 -22.66 -34.45 3.09
C LEU A 1062 -23.02 -32.96 2.91
N GLU A 1063 -22.66 -32.10 3.87
CA GLU A 1063 -22.83 -30.64 3.74
C GLU A 1063 -22.00 -30.08 2.58
N LYS A 1064 -20.72 -30.49 2.49
CA LYS A 1064 -19.85 -30.08 1.38
C LYS A 1064 -20.40 -30.55 0.04
N MET A 1065 -20.86 -31.80 -0.04
CA MET A 1065 -21.47 -32.35 -1.25
C MET A 1065 -22.73 -31.58 -1.68
N GLN A 1066 -23.56 -31.15 -0.72
CA GLN A 1066 -24.74 -30.33 -0.98
C GLN A 1066 -24.40 -28.89 -1.41
N MET A 1067 -23.29 -28.33 -0.92
CA MET A 1067 -22.89 -26.93 -1.20
C MET A 1067 -22.03 -26.75 -2.45
N ASP A 1068 -21.09 -27.67 -2.71
CA ASP A 1068 -20.07 -27.54 -3.77
C ASP A 1068 -20.24 -28.54 -4.93
N ASP A 1069 -21.22 -29.46 -4.86
CA ASP A 1069 -21.43 -30.61 -5.77
C ASP A 1069 -20.19 -31.52 -5.92
N GLU A 1070 -19.35 -31.60 -4.87
CA GLU A 1070 -18.14 -32.44 -4.82
C GLU A 1070 -17.97 -33.11 -3.44
N VAL A 1071 -17.38 -34.31 -3.44
CA VAL A 1071 -17.05 -35.09 -2.24
C VAL A 1071 -15.53 -35.09 -2.05
N ASP A 1072 -15.06 -34.66 -0.87
CA ASP A 1072 -13.64 -34.65 -0.51
C ASP A 1072 -13.45 -35.12 0.94
N MET A 1073 -13.59 -36.43 1.17
CA MET A 1073 -13.54 -37.03 2.51
C MET A 1073 -12.20 -36.81 3.21
N PHE A 1074 -11.11 -36.78 2.44
CA PHE A 1074 -9.77 -36.51 2.98
C PHE A 1074 -9.69 -35.11 3.59
N GLN A 1075 -10.11 -34.05 2.88
CA GLN A 1075 -10.06 -32.70 3.45
C GLN A 1075 -11.02 -32.53 4.62
N VAL A 1076 -12.19 -33.17 4.59
CA VAL A 1076 -13.15 -33.17 5.71
C VAL A 1076 -12.51 -33.75 6.98
N VAL A 1077 -11.96 -34.96 6.89
CA VAL A 1077 -11.36 -35.65 8.06
C VAL A 1077 -10.11 -34.91 8.55
N ARG A 1078 -9.33 -34.34 7.63
CA ARG A 1078 -8.19 -33.50 7.99
C ARG A 1078 -8.60 -32.21 8.72
N ALA A 1079 -9.65 -31.53 8.26
CA ALA A 1079 -10.15 -30.30 8.88
C ALA A 1079 -10.60 -30.52 10.34
N ILE A 1080 -11.20 -31.68 10.65
CA ILE A 1080 -11.54 -32.02 12.03
C ILE A 1080 -10.31 -32.47 12.84
N GLN A 1081 -9.39 -33.25 12.26
CA GLN A 1081 -8.18 -33.73 12.94
C GLN A 1081 -7.22 -32.59 13.35
N ILE A 1082 -7.29 -31.42 12.70
CA ILE A 1082 -6.60 -30.21 13.17
C ILE A 1082 -7.11 -29.80 14.57
N ARG A 1083 -8.41 -29.94 14.83
CA ARG A 1083 -9.06 -29.49 16.07
C ARG A 1083 -8.94 -30.50 17.20
N ARG A 1084 -8.90 -31.79 16.86
CA ARG A 1084 -8.69 -32.92 17.77
C ARG A 1084 -8.05 -34.08 16.98
N PRO A 1085 -6.72 -34.29 17.09
CA PRO A 1085 -5.98 -35.30 16.30
C PRO A 1085 -6.49 -36.74 16.47
N GLU A 1086 -7.22 -37.01 17.54
CA GLU A 1086 -7.80 -38.31 17.87
C GLU A 1086 -9.11 -38.58 17.12
N PHE A 1087 -9.66 -37.63 16.36
CA PHE A 1087 -10.86 -37.88 15.55
C PHE A 1087 -10.64 -38.97 14.50
N LEU A 1088 -11.65 -39.82 14.38
CA LEU A 1088 -11.75 -40.89 13.39
C LEU A 1088 -10.48 -41.77 13.41
N PRO A 1089 -10.22 -42.45 14.55
CA PRO A 1089 -8.97 -43.15 14.81
C PRO A 1089 -8.78 -44.41 13.98
N GLU A 1090 -9.86 -45.08 13.56
CA GLU A 1090 -9.81 -46.39 12.90
C GLU A 1090 -10.01 -46.33 11.39
N PHE A 1091 -9.33 -47.21 10.66
CA PHE A 1091 -9.44 -47.29 9.20
C PHE A 1091 -10.86 -47.64 8.72
N ASP A 1092 -11.53 -48.55 9.43
CA ASP A 1092 -12.86 -49.03 9.05
C ASP A 1092 -13.91 -47.91 9.10
N GLN A 1093 -13.75 -46.94 10.02
CA GLN A 1093 -14.58 -45.73 10.07
C GLN A 1093 -14.39 -44.85 8.82
N TYR A 1094 -13.15 -44.75 8.31
CA TYR A 1094 -12.83 -43.92 7.14
C TYR A 1094 -13.40 -44.53 5.86
N GLU A 1095 -13.25 -45.84 5.69
CA GLU A 1095 -13.87 -46.58 4.60
C GLU A 1095 -15.40 -46.54 4.68
N TYR A 1096 -15.97 -46.60 5.89
CA TYR A 1096 -17.42 -46.51 6.11
C TYR A 1096 -18.01 -45.16 5.70
N CYS A 1097 -17.28 -44.04 5.86
CA CYS A 1097 -17.71 -42.74 5.32
C CYS A 1097 -17.94 -42.80 3.80
N TYR A 1098 -17.03 -43.42 3.04
CA TYR A 1098 -17.18 -43.60 1.59
C TYR A 1098 -18.38 -44.52 1.26
N LYS A 1099 -18.58 -45.61 2.01
CA LYS A 1099 -19.74 -46.51 1.84
C LYS A 1099 -21.08 -45.80 2.04
N CYS A 1100 -21.22 -44.95 3.06
CA CYS A 1100 -22.42 -44.13 3.28
C CYS A 1100 -22.72 -43.19 2.11
N ILE A 1101 -21.71 -42.47 1.61
CA ILE A 1101 -21.92 -41.53 0.49
C ILE A 1101 -22.27 -42.29 -0.79
N LYS A 1102 -21.63 -43.44 -1.05
CA LYS A 1102 -21.96 -44.31 -2.20
C LYS A 1102 -23.42 -44.78 -2.13
N SER A 1103 -23.84 -45.31 -0.98
CA SER A 1103 -25.21 -45.79 -0.74
C SER A 1103 -26.26 -44.71 -1.00
N LEU A 1104 -26.03 -43.50 -0.47
CA LEU A 1104 -26.94 -42.35 -0.65
C LEU A 1104 -27.09 -41.97 -2.13
N LEU A 1105 -25.98 -41.89 -2.87
CA LEU A 1105 -25.99 -41.52 -4.29
C LEU A 1105 -26.57 -42.62 -5.18
N GLU A 1106 -26.38 -43.89 -4.82
CA GLU A 1106 -27.05 -45.03 -5.48
C GLU A 1106 -28.57 -45.03 -5.24
N GLU A 1107 -29.04 -44.59 -4.07
CA GLU A 1107 -30.48 -44.35 -3.80
C GLU A 1107 -31.02 -43.17 -4.61
N GLU A 1108 -30.39 -41.99 -4.55
CA GLU A 1108 -30.77 -40.82 -5.37
C GLU A 1108 -30.85 -41.16 -6.86
N SER A 1109 -29.89 -41.93 -7.38
CA SER A 1109 -29.87 -42.33 -8.79
C SER A 1109 -31.07 -43.22 -9.17
N ARG A 1110 -31.46 -44.16 -8.30
CA ARG A 1110 -32.60 -45.06 -8.51
C ARG A 1110 -33.91 -44.29 -8.47
N ASP A 1111 -34.09 -43.38 -7.50
CA ASP A 1111 -35.29 -42.56 -7.40
C ASP A 1111 -35.40 -41.58 -8.58
N SER A 1112 -34.28 -41.03 -9.07
CA SER A 1112 -34.28 -40.20 -10.29
C SER A 1112 -34.67 -40.99 -11.55
N LEU A 1113 -34.28 -42.27 -11.65
CA LEU A 1113 -34.70 -43.17 -12.72
C LEU A 1113 -36.21 -43.44 -12.64
N TYR A 1114 -36.76 -43.72 -11.46
CA TYR A 1114 -38.20 -43.92 -11.29
C TYR A 1114 -39.03 -42.64 -11.51
N ALA A 1115 -38.48 -41.47 -11.22
CA ALA A 1115 -39.13 -40.18 -11.49
C ALA A 1115 -39.25 -39.86 -12.99
N ASN A 1116 -38.31 -40.34 -13.83
CA ASN A 1116 -38.34 -40.18 -15.29
C ASN A 1116 -39.23 -41.21 -16.02
N TYR A 1117 -39.83 -42.17 -15.29
CA TYR A 1117 -40.78 -43.17 -15.82
C TYR A 1117 -42.24 -42.91 -15.40
N LYS A 1118 -42.53 -41.76 -14.80
CA LYS A 1118 -43.88 -41.25 -14.47
C LYS A 1118 -44.21 -40.00 -15.27
#